data_AF-A0AAU3TNJ0-F1
#
_entry.id   AF-A0AAU3TNJ0-F1
#
_cell.length_a   1.000
_cell.length_b   1.000
_cell.length_c   1.000
_cell.angle_alpha   90.00
_cell.angle_beta   90.00
_cell.angle_gamma   90.00
#
_symmetry.space_group_name_H-M   'P 1'
#
loop_
_entity.id
_entity.type
_entity.pdbx_description
1 polymer ?
#
loop_
_entity_poly.entity_id
_entity_poly.type
_entity_poly.pdbx_seq_one_letter_code
_entity_poly.pdbx_strand_id
1 'polypeptide(L)'
;MHTRRLRDRLALLLAAALGAAGLAAAPCATAADDPVEVHGLKGEYYTQSAPGAFDFDQLKATGFDPNLDFDNLEPRLALATGQSDDVSVRWTGKIVPEKSGPHTFSVIGDNGFRLWVDGKTVIDHWVDDWDREQTGEPVELTAGKAYDIRVEYFEHYGGSNLHLRWTEPGGSKEPVPQSAFRLPDGFDYDGAIATTVLGTGRTLKLDFARRLAAPPAGLSDHLEAVIGGAKWPLGTAKRDPADPRSLLVALKEPVVGNKTGTAHGTADVRYDGSGGLTGTDGNVVKGFWSSGPNRSTYELRTKWADQVGPDNAHPEYPRPQLTRPDWRNLNGRWQFAAATAGERPPVGRNLAERILVPYPVESQLSGLERHEDRMWYRRTFTVPADWRIGSGKRLRLNFGAVDWRSEVYVNGTAVAQHQGGYGKFSADITDALRPGRTQELIVGVYDPTDAAAGENPPLGKQRLDPGGIWYTPTSGIWQTVWMEPVATDHVDSLKLTPDVAGSRLTVEARGVRDGVPITATAYDGKRKVATVRGRTGAPLTLTIHDPHLWSPDDPFLYDLKVTVGADRVGSYFGMRSIAVEKVNGVPRTVLNGKPVFMMATLDQGFWPDGLYTAPTDEALARDLKVHKQLGFNAVRKHIKVEPDRWFYWADRLGLLVWQDMPAMTAGVTPSADARAEYEREMKQMIDEHISSPSVVMWVTFNEGWGQFDMARVADQAKAWDPTRLVNSMSGLNLGADGGTGDIMDEHGYPSPALPPRPDGRRALVSGEYGGLGLAVPGHAWSVQQSYVDVDPATYTDDYLARLAEVHALACKGGNGAVYTQISDVEGELNGLLTYDRRVLKPDVQRVKAAQQALIRDASQATPAGCPTT
;
A
#
# COMPACT_ATOMS: atom_id res chain seq x y z
N MET A 1 53.85 11.30 38.29
CA MET A 1 54.85 12.39 38.17
C MET A 1 54.39 13.39 37.12
N HIS A 2 54.65 14.68 37.35
CA HIS A 2 54.69 15.83 36.42
C HIS A 2 53.70 15.89 35.22
N THR A 3 52.57 16.61 35.31
CA THR A 3 52.33 18.09 35.12
C THR A 3 52.01 18.46 33.65
N ARG A 4 50.75 18.84 33.33
CA ARG A 4 50.18 20.23 33.27
C ARG A 4 50.65 21.06 32.04
N ARG A 5 49.90 21.97 31.39
CA ARG A 5 48.44 22.34 31.25
C ARG A 5 48.39 23.67 30.42
N LEU A 6 47.21 24.13 29.92
CA LEU A 6 46.95 25.50 29.34
C LEU A 6 47.69 25.80 27.99
N ARG A 7 47.39 26.77 27.09
CA ARG A 7 46.32 27.80 26.82
C ARG A 7 46.51 28.36 25.37
N ASP A 8 45.69 29.19 24.70
CA ASP A 8 44.27 29.64 24.77
C ASP A 8 43.80 30.05 23.33
N ARG A 9 42.96 31.10 23.14
CA ARG A 9 42.46 31.64 21.85
C ARG A 9 42.77 33.15 21.63
N LEU A 10 42.42 33.65 20.42
CA LEU A 10 42.08 35.05 20.00
C LEU A 10 43.19 36.08 19.57
N ALA A 11 43.30 36.27 18.25
CA ALA A 11 42.78 37.42 17.46
C ALA A 11 43.46 38.83 17.33
N LEU A 12 43.11 39.47 16.18
CA LEU A 12 43.04 40.91 15.81
C LEU A 12 44.21 41.69 15.12
N LEU A 13 44.01 41.93 13.80
CA LEU A 13 44.01 43.21 13.04
C LEU A 13 45.27 44.09 12.70
N LEU A 14 45.25 44.49 11.41
CA LEU A 14 45.58 45.79 10.76
C LEU A 14 47.01 46.18 10.30
N ALA A 15 47.11 46.44 8.97
CA ALA A 15 47.77 47.58 8.29
C ALA A 15 49.30 47.84 8.50
N ALA A 16 50.09 48.47 7.61
CA ALA A 16 49.97 48.99 6.22
C ALA A 16 51.40 49.42 5.75
N ALA A 17 51.72 49.69 4.48
CA ALA A 17 51.20 49.30 3.16
C ALA A 17 52.17 49.82 2.06
N LEU A 18 52.20 49.20 0.88
CA LEU A 18 52.83 49.74 -0.35
C LEU A 18 52.00 49.30 -1.56
N GLY A 19 51.75 50.19 -2.52
CA GLY A 19 50.77 49.94 -3.57
C GLY A 19 51.07 50.55 -4.95
N ALA A 20 50.06 50.47 -5.81
CA ALA A 20 49.90 51.19 -7.08
C ALA A 20 50.82 50.83 -8.27
N ALA A 21 50.49 49.70 -8.92
CA ALA A 21 50.21 49.67 -10.36
C ALA A 21 49.21 48.51 -10.61
N GLY A 22 48.16 48.62 -11.41
CA GLY A 22 47.85 49.67 -12.38
C GLY A 22 47.30 49.11 -13.70
N LEU A 23 46.69 47.92 -13.69
CA LEU A 23 46.04 47.31 -14.85
C LEU A 23 44.60 46.96 -14.49
N ALA A 24 43.66 47.76 -14.99
CA ALA A 24 42.25 47.44 -14.89
C ALA A 24 41.93 46.30 -15.86
N ALA A 25 41.80 45.08 -15.34
CA ALA A 25 41.10 44.03 -16.06
C ALA A 25 39.62 44.43 -16.14
N ALA A 26 39.14 44.76 -17.33
CA ALA A 26 37.72 45.00 -17.56
C ALA A 26 36.92 43.74 -17.17
N PRO A 27 35.70 43.88 -16.62
CA PRO A 27 34.81 42.73 -16.42
C PRO A 27 34.62 42.02 -17.77
N CYS A 28 34.97 40.73 -17.81
CA CYS A 28 34.72 39.93 -19.00
C CYS A 28 33.20 39.85 -19.25
N ALA A 29 32.82 39.74 -20.52
CA ALA A 29 31.49 40.04 -21.04
C ALA A 29 30.31 39.48 -20.20
N THR A 30 29.26 40.31 -20.13
CA THR A 30 27.89 39.88 -19.78
C THR A 30 27.52 38.61 -20.56
N ALA A 31 27.01 37.59 -19.87
CA ALA A 31 26.34 36.47 -20.52
C ALA A 31 25.22 37.02 -21.42
N ALA A 32 25.18 36.57 -22.67
CA ALA A 32 24.38 37.18 -23.72
C ALA A 32 22.87 37.21 -23.40
N ASP A 33 22.20 38.24 -23.93
CA ASP A 33 20.76 38.47 -23.79
C ASP A 33 19.91 37.66 -24.80
N ASP A 34 20.48 36.60 -25.37
CA ASP A 34 19.76 35.77 -26.34
C ASP A 34 18.49 35.17 -25.69
N PRO A 35 17.32 35.26 -26.36
CA PRO A 35 16.11 34.59 -25.90
C PRO A 35 16.33 33.08 -25.95
N VAL A 36 15.89 32.37 -24.91
CA VAL A 36 15.92 30.90 -24.92
C VAL A 36 14.93 30.42 -25.98
N GLU A 37 15.36 29.52 -26.86
CA GLU A 37 14.49 28.96 -27.89
C GLU A 37 13.32 28.20 -27.23
N VAL A 38 12.08 28.49 -27.64
CA VAL A 38 10.89 27.83 -27.10
C VAL A 38 10.65 26.53 -27.86
N HIS A 39 10.79 25.42 -27.15
CA HIS A 39 10.63 24.07 -27.67
C HIS A 39 9.31 23.46 -27.19
N GLY A 40 8.47 23.04 -28.13
CA GLY A 40 7.16 22.44 -27.88
C GLY A 40 6.23 22.59 -29.08
N LEU A 41 4.95 22.26 -28.90
CA LEU A 41 3.90 22.31 -29.92
C LEU A 41 2.76 23.23 -29.51
N LYS A 42 2.00 23.72 -30.49
CA LYS A 42 0.71 24.39 -30.29
C LYS A 42 -0.38 23.33 -30.16
N GLY A 43 -0.95 23.17 -28.97
CA GLY A 43 -2.12 22.33 -28.72
C GLY A 43 -3.43 23.09 -28.92
N GLU A 44 -4.36 22.53 -29.69
CA GLU A 44 -5.71 23.02 -29.92
C GLU A 44 -6.72 22.00 -29.37
N TYR A 45 -7.53 22.41 -28.39
CA TYR A 45 -8.39 21.52 -27.59
C TYR A 45 -9.86 21.78 -27.90
N TYR A 46 -10.58 20.72 -28.29
CA TYR A 46 -11.95 20.77 -28.78
C TYR A 46 -12.86 19.84 -27.96
N THR A 47 -14.13 20.19 -27.77
CA THR A 47 -15.14 19.18 -27.43
C THR A 47 -15.69 18.56 -28.71
N GLN A 48 -16.07 17.28 -28.64
CA GLN A 48 -16.77 16.57 -29.71
C GLN A 48 -18.23 17.04 -29.82
N SER A 49 -18.87 16.80 -30.97
CA SER A 49 -20.26 17.20 -31.23
C SER A 49 -21.31 16.36 -30.49
N ALA A 50 -20.97 15.13 -30.12
CA ALA A 50 -21.74 14.21 -29.31
C ALA A 50 -20.81 13.14 -28.71
N PRO A 51 -21.24 12.39 -27.67
CA PRO A 51 -20.45 11.30 -27.14
C PRO A 51 -20.09 10.24 -28.19
N GLY A 52 -18.81 9.89 -28.26
CA GLY A 52 -18.29 8.93 -29.25
C GLY A 52 -18.27 9.43 -30.70
N ALA A 53 -18.30 10.76 -30.95
CA ALA A 53 -18.26 11.31 -32.31
C ALA A 53 -16.84 11.44 -32.89
N PHE A 54 -15.82 11.55 -32.04
CA PHE A 54 -14.39 11.61 -32.37
C PHE A 54 -14.04 12.70 -33.40
N ASP A 55 -14.73 13.83 -33.31
CA ASP A 55 -14.61 14.99 -34.20
C ASP A 55 -14.05 16.24 -33.49
N PHE A 56 -13.89 17.33 -34.24
CA PHE A 56 -13.28 18.58 -33.78
C PHE A 56 -14.30 19.72 -33.82
N ASP A 57 -15.43 19.56 -33.13
CA ASP A 57 -16.58 20.49 -33.22
C ASP A 57 -16.26 21.89 -32.65
N GLN A 58 -16.14 22.02 -31.32
CA GLN A 58 -15.95 23.33 -30.70
C GLN A 58 -14.56 23.48 -30.07
N LEU A 59 -13.70 24.28 -30.71
CA LEU A 59 -12.44 24.75 -30.11
C LEU A 59 -12.72 25.53 -28.81
N LYS A 60 -12.18 25.04 -27.68
CA LYS A 60 -12.31 25.65 -26.36
C LYS A 60 -11.07 26.44 -25.96
N ALA A 61 -9.88 25.90 -26.25
CA ALA A 61 -8.61 26.51 -25.88
C ALA A 61 -7.49 26.23 -26.87
N THR A 62 -6.47 27.09 -26.84
CA THR A 62 -5.20 26.92 -27.54
C THR A 62 -4.08 27.22 -26.57
N GLY A 63 -3.03 26.41 -26.55
CA GLY A 63 -1.87 26.65 -25.70
C GLY A 63 -0.64 25.87 -26.14
N PHE A 64 0.25 25.64 -25.18
CA PHE A 64 1.59 25.14 -25.40
C PHE A 64 1.78 23.82 -24.66
N ASP A 65 2.25 22.80 -25.36
CA ASP A 65 2.63 21.53 -24.77
C ASP A 65 4.11 21.23 -25.11
N PRO A 66 4.98 21.07 -24.10
CA PRO A 66 6.43 20.96 -24.30
C PRO A 66 6.84 19.62 -24.93
N ASN A 67 6.04 18.58 -24.72
CA ASN A 67 6.22 17.23 -25.24
C ASN A 67 4.84 16.57 -25.43
N LEU A 68 4.83 15.35 -25.96
CA LEU A 68 3.65 14.50 -26.08
C LEU A 68 3.94 13.14 -25.42
N ASP A 69 4.17 13.17 -24.10
CA ASP A 69 4.52 12.00 -23.28
C ASP A 69 3.79 12.16 -21.93
N PHE A 70 2.53 11.71 -21.90
CA PHE A 70 1.58 11.93 -20.82
C PHE A 70 1.10 10.61 -20.23
N ASP A 71 1.36 10.39 -18.95
CA ASP A 71 0.80 9.25 -18.19
C ASP A 71 -0.72 9.43 -17.93
N ASN A 72 -1.20 10.68 -17.88
CA ASN A 72 -2.62 11.06 -17.77
C ASN A 72 -2.82 12.47 -18.39
N LEU A 73 -3.78 12.65 -19.30
CA LEU A 73 -4.17 13.94 -19.88
C LEU A 73 -5.37 14.61 -19.18
N GLU A 74 -6.19 13.93 -18.39
CA GLU A 74 -7.42 14.47 -17.77
C GLU A 74 -7.23 15.87 -17.14
N PRO A 75 -6.17 16.13 -16.34
CA PRO A 75 -5.98 17.46 -15.74
C PRO A 75 -5.71 18.56 -16.77
N ARG A 76 -5.20 18.21 -17.96
CA ARG A 76 -5.04 19.11 -19.11
C ARG A 76 -6.36 19.24 -19.89
N LEU A 77 -7.06 18.14 -20.16
CA LEU A 77 -8.32 18.13 -20.92
C LEU A 77 -9.40 18.93 -20.19
N ALA A 78 -9.72 18.58 -18.94
CA ALA A 78 -10.72 19.26 -18.11
C ALA A 78 -10.41 20.76 -17.96
N LEU A 79 -9.14 21.12 -17.86
CA LEU A 79 -8.67 22.50 -17.72
C LEU A 79 -8.75 23.32 -19.02
N ALA A 80 -8.62 22.67 -20.17
CA ALA A 80 -8.67 23.28 -21.48
C ALA A 80 -10.11 23.35 -22.06
N THR A 81 -10.96 22.37 -21.79
CA THR A 81 -12.29 22.24 -22.40
C THR A 81 -13.46 22.39 -21.43
N GLY A 82 -13.25 22.11 -20.15
CA GLY A 82 -14.29 21.95 -19.12
C GLY A 82 -14.73 20.51 -18.85
N GLN A 83 -14.16 19.51 -19.54
CA GLN A 83 -14.45 18.07 -19.40
C GLN A 83 -13.22 17.22 -19.78
N SER A 84 -13.09 16.01 -19.22
CA SER A 84 -12.04 15.06 -19.63
C SER A 84 -12.49 14.26 -20.86
N ASP A 85 -13.67 13.65 -20.72
CA ASP A 85 -14.34 12.81 -21.71
C ASP A 85 -14.85 13.59 -22.94
N ASP A 86 -15.03 12.91 -24.07
CA ASP A 86 -15.51 13.46 -25.33
C ASP A 86 -14.74 14.71 -25.82
N VAL A 87 -13.41 14.66 -25.69
CA VAL A 87 -12.47 15.72 -26.11
C VAL A 87 -11.68 15.27 -27.34
N SER A 88 -11.30 16.20 -28.19
CA SER A 88 -10.33 15.97 -29.27
C SER A 88 -9.22 17.01 -29.20
N VAL A 89 -7.98 16.59 -29.40
CA VAL A 89 -6.81 17.48 -29.35
C VAL A 89 -6.03 17.40 -30.66
N ARG A 90 -5.59 18.56 -31.16
CA ARG A 90 -4.70 18.68 -32.31
C ARG A 90 -3.44 19.43 -31.89
N TRP A 91 -2.29 18.79 -31.95
CA TRP A 91 -0.99 19.44 -31.79
C TRP A 91 -0.37 19.74 -33.15
N THR A 92 0.18 20.93 -33.31
CA THR A 92 0.87 21.37 -34.54
C THR A 92 2.17 22.10 -34.21
N GLY A 93 3.16 21.96 -35.09
CA GLY A 93 4.46 22.63 -34.97
C GLY A 93 5.45 22.08 -35.98
N LYS A 94 6.74 22.18 -35.68
CA LYS A 94 7.80 21.48 -36.42
C LYS A 94 8.49 20.45 -35.54
N ILE A 95 9.04 19.42 -36.18
CA ILE A 95 10.02 18.51 -35.59
C ILE A 95 11.39 18.70 -36.28
N VAL A 96 12.45 18.70 -35.48
CA VAL A 96 13.84 18.93 -35.87
C VAL A 96 14.69 17.80 -35.27
N PRO A 97 15.13 16.79 -36.05
CA PRO A 97 15.94 15.70 -35.52
C PRO A 97 17.39 16.14 -35.29
N GLU A 98 18.08 15.45 -34.39
CA GLU A 98 19.53 15.66 -34.18
C GLU A 98 20.36 14.77 -35.13
N LYS A 99 19.81 13.65 -35.58
CA LYS A 99 20.45 12.74 -36.54
C LYS A 99 19.81 12.81 -37.94
N SER A 100 20.56 12.36 -38.95
CA SER A 100 20.08 12.20 -40.33
C SER A 100 19.87 10.72 -40.64
N GLY A 101 18.77 10.38 -41.31
CA GLY A 101 18.43 9.03 -41.78
C GLY A 101 16.99 8.62 -41.42
N PRO A 102 16.68 7.30 -41.49
CA PRO A 102 15.35 6.76 -41.20
C PRO A 102 15.02 6.85 -39.71
N HIS A 103 14.00 7.62 -39.37
CA HIS A 103 13.41 7.71 -38.03
C HIS A 103 12.07 6.96 -38.00
N THR A 104 11.93 5.99 -37.09
CA THR A 104 10.67 5.26 -36.90
C THR A 104 9.88 5.87 -35.77
N PHE A 105 8.65 6.30 -36.01
CA PHE A 105 7.75 6.83 -34.96
C PHE A 105 6.84 5.72 -34.42
N SER A 106 6.56 5.77 -33.12
CA SER A 106 5.57 4.94 -32.44
C SER A 106 4.65 5.82 -31.60
N VAL A 107 3.37 5.46 -31.51
CA VAL A 107 2.39 6.11 -30.62
C VAL A 107 1.57 5.04 -29.93
N ILE A 108 1.41 5.19 -28.61
CA ILE A 108 0.44 4.47 -27.78
C ILE A 108 -0.39 5.53 -27.04
N GLY A 109 -1.66 5.24 -26.78
CA GLY A 109 -2.58 6.08 -26.02
C GLY A 109 -3.81 5.31 -25.59
N ASP A 110 -4.66 5.92 -24.76
CA ASP A 110 -5.90 5.30 -24.27
C ASP A 110 -6.97 5.18 -25.37
N ASN A 111 -6.96 6.05 -26.36
CA ASN A 111 -7.99 6.12 -27.39
C ASN A 111 -7.33 6.39 -28.76
N GLY A 112 -8.10 6.82 -29.77
CA GLY A 112 -7.58 6.96 -31.12
C GLY A 112 -6.60 8.13 -31.33
N PHE A 113 -5.57 7.90 -32.14
CA PHE A 113 -4.52 8.87 -32.46
C PHE A 113 -4.03 8.79 -33.90
N ARG A 114 -3.48 9.90 -34.41
CA ARG A 114 -2.93 10.02 -35.77
C ARG A 114 -1.70 10.92 -35.79
N LEU A 115 -0.71 10.58 -36.61
CA LEU A 115 0.55 11.32 -36.77
C LEU A 115 0.80 11.64 -38.25
N TRP A 116 1.16 12.90 -38.53
CA TRP A 116 1.67 13.34 -39.82
C TRP A 116 3.04 14.01 -39.67
N VAL A 117 3.94 13.72 -40.60
CA VAL A 117 5.23 14.41 -40.76
C VAL A 117 5.37 14.89 -42.20
N ASP A 118 5.70 16.18 -42.38
CA ASP A 118 5.81 16.87 -43.67
C ASP A 118 4.56 16.66 -44.56
N GLY A 119 3.38 16.69 -43.93
CA GLY A 119 2.07 16.48 -44.57
C GLY A 119 1.72 15.02 -44.92
N LYS A 120 2.62 14.05 -44.69
CA LYS A 120 2.38 12.62 -44.94
C LYS A 120 1.91 11.92 -43.67
N THR A 121 0.87 11.08 -43.78
CA THR A 121 0.42 10.22 -42.68
C THR A 121 1.51 9.19 -42.36
N VAL A 122 1.90 9.09 -41.09
CA VAL A 122 2.89 8.13 -40.58
C VAL A 122 2.21 7.04 -39.74
N ILE A 123 1.21 7.42 -38.93
CA ILE A 123 0.35 6.52 -38.16
C ILE A 123 -1.10 7.00 -38.33
N ASP A 124 -2.03 6.08 -38.56
CA ASP A 124 -3.47 6.35 -38.57
C ASP A 124 -4.22 5.27 -37.76
N HIS A 125 -4.62 5.61 -36.54
CA HIS A 125 -5.28 4.72 -35.58
C HIS A 125 -6.46 5.43 -34.93
N TRP A 126 -7.40 5.91 -35.75
CA TRP A 126 -8.59 6.61 -35.30
C TRP A 126 -9.72 5.63 -34.91
N VAL A 127 -9.48 4.85 -33.86
CA VAL A 127 -10.41 3.83 -33.34
C VAL A 127 -10.55 3.92 -31.82
N ASP A 128 -11.70 3.48 -31.32
CA ASP A 128 -12.09 3.47 -29.91
C ASP A 128 -11.52 2.20 -29.23
N ASP A 129 -10.19 2.13 -29.08
CA ASP A 129 -9.48 1.11 -28.29
C ASP A 129 -8.23 1.68 -27.58
N TRP A 130 -7.82 1.02 -26.48
CA TRP A 130 -6.79 1.50 -25.55
C TRP A 130 -5.51 0.68 -25.52
N ASP A 131 -4.40 1.36 -25.18
CA ASP A 131 -3.06 0.82 -24.92
C ASP A 131 -2.48 0.00 -26.08
N ARG A 132 -2.85 0.34 -27.32
CA ARG A 132 -2.39 -0.35 -28.54
C ARG A 132 -1.33 0.44 -29.29
N GLU A 133 -0.07 0.23 -28.92
CA GLU A 133 1.05 0.87 -29.61
C GLU A 133 1.05 0.57 -31.12
N GLN A 134 0.98 1.63 -31.92
CA GLN A 134 1.23 1.60 -33.35
C GLN A 134 2.65 2.07 -33.65
N THR A 135 3.25 1.52 -34.71
CA THR A 135 4.57 1.94 -35.19
C THR A 135 4.48 2.17 -36.70
N GLY A 136 4.88 3.36 -37.14
CA GLY A 136 4.84 3.75 -38.55
C GLY A 136 6.07 3.26 -39.33
N GLU A 137 5.97 3.31 -40.66
CA GLU A 137 7.13 3.10 -41.53
C GLU A 137 8.21 4.17 -41.29
N PRO A 138 9.51 3.85 -41.49
CA PRO A 138 10.59 4.82 -41.25
C PRO A 138 10.50 6.05 -42.15
N VAL A 139 10.66 7.23 -41.56
CA VAL A 139 10.65 8.53 -42.24
C VAL A 139 12.08 9.04 -42.40
N GLU A 140 12.51 9.32 -43.63
CA GLU A 140 13.83 9.91 -43.90
C GLU A 140 13.88 11.38 -43.48
N LEU A 141 14.57 11.67 -42.37
CA LEU A 141 14.76 13.02 -41.85
C LEU A 141 16.24 13.44 -41.91
N THR A 142 16.49 14.75 -41.93
CA THR A 142 17.83 15.35 -41.98
C THR A 142 18.08 16.16 -40.72
N ALA A 143 19.21 15.92 -40.06
CA ALA A 143 19.64 16.61 -38.85
C ALA A 143 19.53 18.14 -38.99
N GLY A 144 18.91 18.80 -38.02
CA GLY A 144 18.76 20.25 -37.97
C GLY A 144 17.76 20.83 -39.00
N LYS A 145 17.15 20.04 -39.88
CA LYS A 145 16.07 20.50 -40.75
C LYS A 145 14.73 20.39 -40.02
N ALA A 146 13.95 21.47 -40.05
CA ALA A 146 12.57 21.47 -39.59
C ALA A 146 11.62 20.81 -40.61
N TYR A 147 10.73 19.96 -40.11
CA TYR A 147 9.62 19.33 -40.84
C TYR A 147 8.31 19.63 -40.11
N ASP A 148 7.21 19.89 -40.83
CA ASP A 148 5.92 20.04 -40.18
C ASP A 148 5.50 18.75 -39.46
N ILE A 149 4.99 18.87 -38.25
CA ILE A 149 4.40 17.76 -37.49
C ILE A 149 2.98 18.12 -37.07
N ARG A 150 2.06 17.16 -37.24
CA ARG A 150 0.72 17.21 -36.66
C ARG A 150 0.46 15.90 -35.93
N VAL A 151 -0.06 16.01 -34.71
CA VAL A 151 -0.62 14.88 -33.96
C VAL A 151 -2.07 15.20 -33.67
N GLU A 152 -2.94 14.21 -33.80
CA GLU A 152 -4.34 14.28 -33.38
C GLU A 152 -4.64 13.14 -32.41
N TYR A 153 -5.47 13.41 -31.41
CA TYR A 153 -5.92 12.48 -30.37
C TYR A 153 -7.41 12.74 -30.12
N PHE A 154 -8.16 11.71 -29.72
CA PHE A 154 -9.45 11.88 -29.06
C PHE A 154 -9.48 11.14 -27.73
N GLU A 155 -10.31 11.63 -26.81
CA GLU A 155 -10.70 11.01 -25.55
C GLU A 155 -12.20 10.71 -25.59
N HIS A 156 -12.63 9.59 -25.02
CA HIS A 156 -14.02 9.15 -24.98
C HIS A 156 -14.46 8.93 -23.54
N TYR A 157 -13.81 7.99 -22.84
CA TYR A 157 -13.97 7.71 -21.41
C TYR A 157 -12.87 6.71 -20.98
N GLY A 158 -12.37 6.85 -19.75
CA GLY A 158 -11.48 5.85 -19.15
C GLY A 158 -10.16 6.44 -18.67
N GLY A 159 -9.04 5.93 -19.18
CA GLY A 159 -7.75 6.58 -19.00
C GLY A 159 -7.61 7.74 -19.99
N SER A 160 -6.42 8.34 -20.08
CA SER A 160 -6.13 9.33 -21.13
C SER A 160 -4.63 9.47 -21.39
N ASN A 161 -3.91 8.35 -21.41
CA ASN A 161 -2.47 8.36 -21.67
C ASN A 161 -2.18 8.65 -23.16
N LEU A 162 -1.02 9.24 -23.44
CA LEU A 162 -0.53 9.46 -24.81
C LEU A 162 1.00 9.59 -24.83
N HIS A 163 1.66 8.68 -25.54
CA HIS A 163 3.13 8.64 -25.65
C HIS A 163 3.58 8.62 -27.11
N LEU A 164 4.07 9.77 -27.62
CA LEU A 164 4.77 9.87 -28.90
C LEU A 164 6.26 9.55 -28.73
N ARG A 165 6.69 8.46 -29.35
CA ARG A 165 8.07 7.97 -29.32
C ARG A 165 8.68 7.94 -30.71
N TRP A 166 10.00 7.98 -30.77
CA TRP A 166 10.75 7.73 -31.99
C TRP A 166 11.92 6.76 -31.74
N THR A 167 12.44 6.20 -32.81
CA THR A 167 13.75 5.53 -32.85
C THR A 167 14.58 6.26 -33.90
N GLU A 168 15.58 7.02 -33.46
CA GLU A 168 16.55 7.65 -34.36
C GLU A 168 17.43 6.60 -35.09
N PRO A 169 18.08 6.96 -36.21
CA PRO A 169 19.02 6.10 -36.93
C PRO A 169 20.10 5.48 -36.02
N GLY A 170 20.02 4.17 -35.80
CA GLY A 170 20.94 3.43 -34.93
C GLY A 170 20.75 3.66 -33.42
N GLY A 171 19.66 4.30 -33.01
CA GLY A 171 19.26 4.50 -31.61
C GLY A 171 18.32 3.41 -31.07
N SER A 172 17.76 3.67 -29.90
CA SER A 172 16.68 2.91 -29.26
C SER A 172 15.38 3.72 -29.27
N LYS A 173 14.23 3.05 -29.08
CA LYS A 173 12.94 3.73 -28.95
C LYS A 173 12.88 4.55 -27.66
N GLU A 174 12.59 5.84 -27.78
CA GLU A 174 12.52 6.81 -26.68
C GLU A 174 11.38 7.84 -26.93
N PRO A 175 10.83 8.51 -25.90
CA PRO A 175 9.97 9.68 -26.09
C PRO A 175 10.64 10.74 -26.95
N VAL A 176 9.89 11.37 -27.86
CA VAL A 176 10.44 12.47 -28.67
C VAL A 176 10.80 13.62 -27.73
N PRO A 177 12.09 14.01 -27.63
CA PRO A 177 12.53 14.97 -26.62
C PRO A 177 11.97 16.35 -26.92
N GLN A 178 11.67 17.13 -25.88
CA GLN A 178 11.18 18.51 -26.02
C GLN A 178 12.03 19.31 -27.02
N SER A 179 13.37 19.20 -26.95
CA SER A 179 14.33 19.89 -27.83
C SER A 179 14.16 19.61 -29.32
N ALA A 180 13.47 18.53 -29.72
CA ALA A 180 13.15 18.25 -31.12
C ALA A 180 11.97 19.08 -31.65
N PHE A 181 11.09 19.58 -30.78
CA PHE A 181 9.92 20.36 -31.21
C PHE A 181 10.23 21.84 -31.41
N ARG A 182 9.46 22.48 -32.29
CA ARG A 182 9.39 23.94 -32.46
C ARG A 182 7.94 24.37 -32.64
N LEU A 183 7.62 25.57 -32.15
CA LEU A 183 6.31 26.18 -32.37
C LEU A 183 6.04 26.39 -33.87
N PRO A 184 4.77 26.33 -34.31
CA PRO A 184 4.40 26.69 -35.68
C PRO A 184 4.53 28.21 -35.88
N ASP A 185 4.77 28.62 -37.13
CA ASP A 185 4.89 30.02 -37.52
C ASP A 185 3.64 30.82 -37.09
N GLY A 186 3.86 31.97 -36.43
CA GLY A 186 2.77 32.85 -35.96
C GLY A 186 2.15 32.49 -34.61
N PHE A 187 2.69 31.51 -33.88
CA PHE A 187 2.29 31.20 -32.50
C PHE A 187 3.31 31.70 -31.47
N ASP A 188 3.10 32.93 -30.97
CA ASP A 188 3.94 33.53 -29.93
C ASP A 188 3.54 33.07 -28.52
N TYR A 189 4.42 32.32 -27.84
CA TYR A 189 4.23 31.87 -26.46
C TYR A 189 5.05 32.69 -25.44
N ASP A 190 4.43 32.99 -24.29
CA ASP A 190 5.00 33.83 -23.23
C ASP A 190 4.96 33.22 -21.82
N GLY A 191 4.30 32.08 -21.65
CA GLY A 191 4.14 31.36 -20.39
C GLY A 191 5.36 30.53 -19.97
N ALA A 192 5.14 29.67 -18.96
CA ALA A 192 6.17 28.80 -18.40
C ALA A 192 6.47 27.59 -19.31
N ILE A 193 7.69 27.54 -19.84
CA ILE A 193 8.18 26.48 -20.73
C ILE A 193 8.51 25.16 -20.02
N ALA A 194 8.63 25.18 -18.68
CA ALA A 194 8.75 23.99 -17.85
C ALA A 194 8.26 24.25 -16.41
N THR A 195 7.78 23.17 -15.76
CA THR A 195 7.42 23.13 -14.34
C THR A 195 8.24 22.07 -13.63
N THR A 196 8.60 22.26 -12.35
CA THR A 196 9.24 21.21 -11.54
C THR A 196 8.94 21.40 -10.05
N VAL A 197 8.55 20.33 -9.35
CA VAL A 197 8.58 20.32 -7.87
C VAL A 197 10.01 20.08 -7.42
N LEU A 198 10.60 21.01 -6.69
CA LEU A 198 12.00 20.92 -6.25
C LEU A 198 12.19 19.94 -5.08
N GLY A 199 13.44 19.52 -4.86
CA GLY A 199 13.84 18.43 -3.95
C GLY A 199 13.26 18.42 -2.53
N THR A 200 12.87 19.57 -1.97
CA THR A 200 12.26 19.60 -0.61
C THR A 200 10.75 19.32 -0.60
N GLY A 201 10.12 19.13 -1.77
CA GLY A 201 8.67 19.02 -1.92
C GLY A 201 7.88 20.31 -1.63
N ARG A 202 8.56 21.40 -1.22
CA ARG A 202 7.92 22.65 -0.74
C ARG A 202 8.05 23.84 -1.68
N THR A 203 8.55 23.63 -2.89
CA THR A 203 8.69 24.71 -3.88
C THR A 203 8.48 24.18 -5.27
N LEU A 204 7.60 24.85 -5.99
CA LEU A 204 7.32 24.66 -7.40
C LEU A 204 8.12 25.71 -8.18
N LYS A 205 8.97 25.28 -9.11
CA LYS A 205 9.71 26.15 -10.03
C LYS A 205 8.99 26.18 -11.38
N LEU A 206 8.75 27.38 -11.89
CA LEU A 206 8.26 27.63 -13.23
C LEU A 206 9.35 28.35 -14.01
N ASP A 207 9.76 27.80 -15.14
CA ASP A 207 10.82 28.33 -15.99
C ASP A 207 10.26 28.99 -17.24
N PHE A 208 10.82 30.12 -17.65
CA PHE A 208 10.36 30.91 -18.78
C PHE A 208 11.51 31.15 -19.77
N ALA A 209 11.21 31.36 -21.05
CA ALA A 209 12.24 31.74 -22.03
C ALA A 209 12.76 33.19 -21.83
N ARG A 210 11.92 34.04 -21.21
CA ARG A 210 12.15 35.48 -20.98
C ARG A 210 12.52 35.78 -19.53
N ARG A 211 13.23 36.90 -19.31
CA ARG A 211 13.47 37.43 -17.96
C ARG A 211 12.17 38.03 -17.41
N LEU A 212 11.85 37.74 -16.15
CA LEU A 212 10.66 38.24 -15.45
C LEU A 212 10.94 39.51 -14.64
N ALA A 213 9.95 40.39 -14.59
CA ALA A 213 9.88 41.44 -13.57
C ALA A 213 9.73 40.84 -12.16
N ALA A 214 9.72 41.68 -11.11
CA ALA A 214 9.31 41.21 -9.80
C ALA A 214 7.80 40.88 -9.82
N PRO A 215 7.36 39.68 -9.41
CA PRO A 215 5.94 39.33 -9.45
C PRO A 215 5.12 40.20 -8.48
N PRO A 216 3.88 40.59 -8.83
CA PRO A 216 3.00 41.31 -7.91
C PRO A 216 2.68 40.51 -6.65
N ALA A 217 2.37 41.23 -5.57
CA ALA A 217 1.72 40.61 -4.40
C ALA A 217 0.34 40.08 -4.83
N GLY A 218 0.01 38.84 -4.43
CA GLY A 218 -1.24 38.17 -4.85
C GLY A 218 -1.14 37.36 -6.15
N LEU A 219 0.01 37.29 -6.83
CA LEU A 219 0.16 36.46 -8.04
C LEU A 219 -0.27 34.99 -7.82
N SER A 220 -0.06 34.45 -6.61
CA SER A 220 -0.47 33.10 -6.26
C SER A 220 -1.99 32.87 -6.22
N ASP A 221 -2.79 33.92 -6.08
CA ASP A 221 -4.27 33.83 -6.11
C ASP A 221 -4.80 33.65 -7.55
N HIS A 222 -3.93 33.88 -8.53
CA HIS A 222 -4.13 33.69 -9.97
C HIS A 222 -3.42 32.43 -10.52
N LEU A 223 -2.78 31.67 -9.62
CA LEU A 223 -2.12 30.41 -9.92
C LEU A 223 -2.91 29.26 -9.31
N GLU A 224 -3.02 28.18 -10.07
CA GLU A 224 -3.50 26.90 -9.61
C GLU A 224 -2.43 25.84 -9.88
N ALA A 225 -2.23 24.92 -8.94
CA ALA A 225 -1.44 23.73 -9.14
C ALA A 225 -2.25 22.50 -8.74
N VAL A 226 -2.29 21.49 -9.59
CA VAL A 226 -2.76 20.14 -9.29
C VAL A 226 -1.51 19.27 -9.25
N ILE A 227 -1.27 18.58 -8.13
CA ILE A 227 -0.06 17.75 -7.96
C ILE A 227 -0.49 16.36 -7.53
N GLY A 228 -0.17 15.38 -8.38
CA GLY A 228 -0.66 14.00 -8.24
C GLY A 228 -2.18 13.83 -8.37
N GLY A 229 -2.94 14.86 -8.75
CA GLY A 229 -4.41 14.85 -8.76
C GLY A 229 -5.06 15.74 -7.70
N ALA A 230 -4.31 16.18 -6.68
CA ALA A 230 -4.81 17.08 -5.64
C ALA A 230 -4.57 18.56 -5.97
N LYS A 231 -5.61 19.41 -5.86
CA LYS A 231 -5.44 20.88 -5.89
C LYS A 231 -4.56 21.32 -4.71
N TRP A 232 -3.39 21.87 -5.01
CA TRP A 232 -2.36 22.12 -4.01
C TRP A 232 -2.45 23.53 -3.41
N PRO A 233 -2.38 23.66 -2.06
CA PRO A 233 -2.44 24.95 -1.41
C PRO A 233 -1.15 25.76 -1.63
N LEU A 234 -1.21 26.79 -2.48
CA LEU A 234 -0.08 27.65 -2.81
C LEU A 234 0.20 28.70 -1.72
N GLY A 235 1.49 29.00 -1.55
CA GLY A 235 2.03 30.13 -0.78
C GLY A 235 2.57 31.22 -1.70
N THR A 236 3.46 32.08 -1.21
CA THR A 236 3.97 33.23 -1.97
C THR A 236 4.80 32.82 -3.20
N ALA A 237 4.47 33.41 -4.35
CA ALA A 237 5.29 33.40 -5.55
C ALA A 237 6.36 34.52 -5.51
N LYS A 238 7.60 34.21 -5.91
CA LYS A 238 8.71 35.17 -6.03
C LYS A 238 9.57 34.81 -7.25
N ARG A 239 10.24 35.78 -7.87
CA ARG A 239 11.27 35.47 -8.87
C ARG A 239 12.43 34.73 -8.19
N ASP A 240 13.03 33.77 -8.88
CA ASP A 240 14.24 33.10 -8.39
C ASP A 240 15.40 34.13 -8.28
N PRO A 241 16.08 34.24 -7.13
CA PRO A 241 17.25 35.12 -7.02
C PRO A 241 18.48 34.61 -7.79
N ALA A 242 18.54 33.33 -8.15
CA ALA A 242 19.61 32.73 -8.94
C ALA A 242 19.34 32.80 -10.46
N ASP A 243 18.07 32.75 -10.87
CA ASP A 243 17.66 32.84 -12.28
C ASP A 243 16.55 33.88 -12.51
N PRO A 244 16.82 35.02 -13.19
CA PRO A 244 15.81 36.01 -13.49
C PRO A 244 14.74 35.52 -14.49
N ARG A 245 14.88 34.33 -15.08
CA ARG A 245 13.89 33.68 -15.95
C ARG A 245 12.95 32.70 -15.22
N SER A 246 13.09 32.54 -13.90
CA SER A 246 12.31 31.56 -13.12
C SER A 246 11.42 32.21 -12.06
N LEU A 247 10.28 31.58 -11.79
CA LEU A 247 9.40 31.86 -10.65
C LEU A 247 9.46 30.68 -9.66
N LEU A 248 9.65 30.99 -8.39
CA LEU A 248 9.55 30.05 -7.27
C LEU A 248 8.24 30.30 -6.53
N VAL A 249 7.35 29.32 -6.55
CA VAL A 249 6.07 29.34 -5.83
C VAL A 249 6.21 28.41 -4.61
N ALA A 250 6.05 28.96 -3.41
CA ALA A 250 6.04 28.14 -2.21
C ALA A 250 4.81 27.22 -2.19
N LEU A 251 4.98 25.97 -1.77
CA LEU A 251 3.87 25.05 -1.51
C LEU A 251 3.64 25.00 0.01
N LYS A 252 2.39 25.13 0.48
CA LYS A 252 2.09 25.13 1.92
C LYS A 252 2.32 23.75 2.53
N GLU A 253 1.96 22.70 1.79
CA GLU A 253 2.22 21.30 2.15
C GLU A 253 3.33 20.69 1.28
N PRO A 254 4.11 19.72 1.81
CA PRO A 254 5.16 19.05 1.05
C PRO A 254 4.60 18.00 0.09
N VAL A 255 5.00 18.04 -1.17
CA VAL A 255 4.70 16.99 -2.15
C VAL A 255 5.50 15.74 -1.81
N VAL A 256 4.85 14.59 -1.72
CA VAL A 256 5.51 13.29 -1.51
C VAL A 256 6.27 12.87 -2.76
N GLY A 257 7.49 12.36 -2.58
CA GLY A 257 8.30 11.74 -3.62
C GLY A 257 9.07 10.56 -3.04
N ASN A 258 10.34 10.38 -3.44
CA ASN A 258 11.19 9.29 -2.98
C ASN A 258 12.64 9.76 -2.78
N LYS A 259 13.45 9.01 -2.02
CA LYS A 259 14.87 9.31 -1.76
C LYS A 259 15.74 9.70 -2.98
N THR A 260 15.36 9.32 -4.20
CA THR A 260 16.09 9.62 -5.44
C THR A 260 15.59 10.86 -6.20
N GLY A 261 14.43 11.43 -5.87
CA GLY A 261 13.81 12.51 -6.64
C GLY A 261 13.36 12.06 -8.04
N THR A 262 12.96 10.80 -8.16
CA THR A 262 12.50 10.14 -9.39
C THR A 262 11.13 9.50 -9.21
N ALA A 263 10.35 9.96 -8.22
CA ALA A 263 9.00 9.47 -8.00
C ALA A 263 8.11 9.84 -9.19
N HIS A 264 7.27 8.90 -9.61
CA HIS A 264 6.25 9.12 -10.63
C HIS A 264 5.21 10.15 -10.14
N GLY A 265 4.57 10.84 -11.09
CA GLY A 265 3.61 11.92 -10.84
C GLY A 265 4.10 13.30 -11.30
N THR A 266 3.17 14.11 -11.78
CA THR A 266 3.39 15.47 -12.29
C THR A 266 2.91 16.54 -11.32
N ALA A 267 3.40 17.76 -11.53
CA ALA A 267 2.76 18.99 -11.08
C ALA A 267 2.25 19.75 -12.30
N ASP A 268 0.94 19.92 -12.37
CA ASP A 268 0.20 20.58 -13.43
C ASP A 268 -0.24 21.96 -12.95
N VAL A 269 0.17 23.00 -13.67
CA VAL A 269 0.07 24.39 -13.21
C VAL A 269 -0.68 25.22 -14.22
N ARG A 270 -1.60 26.05 -13.76
CA ARG A 270 -2.31 27.05 -14.56
C ARG A 270 -2.11 28.44 -13.98
N TYR A 271 -1.94 29.40 -14.88
CA TYR A 271 -2.04 30.83 -14.62
C TYR A 271 -3.19 31.41 -15.44
N ASP A 272 -4.05 32.21 -14.83
CA ASP A 272 -5.24 32.79 -15.50
C ASP A 272 -4.95 34.01 -16.41
N GLY A 273 -3.71 34.54 -16.38
CA GLY A 273 -3.31 35.72 -17.15
C GLY A 273 -3.58 37.07 -16.47
N SER A 274 -4.27 37.08 -15.33
CA SER A 274 -4.80 38.28 -14.67
C SER A 274 -4.01 38.74 -13.44
N GLY A 275 -3.11 37.91 -12.91
CA GLY A 275 -2.24 38.24 -11.76
C GLY A 275 -1.09 39.23 -12.01
N GLY A 276 -1.10 39.96 -13.13
CA GLY A 276 -0.16 41.05 -13.43
C GLY A 276 1.30 40.62 -13.66
N LEU A 277 1.56 39.34 -13.94
CA LEU A 277 2.90 38.85 -14.29
C LEU A 277 3.41 39.49 -15.58
N THR A 278 4.63 40.01 -15.57
CA THR A 278 5.25 40.74 -16.69
C THR A 278 6.71 40.33 -16.90
N GLY A 279 7.18 40.42 -18.14
CA GLY A 279 8.60 40.38 -18.46
C GLY A 279 9.33 41.66 -18.04
N THR A 280 10.67 41.65 -18.04
CA THR A 280 11.46 42.87 -17.80
C THR A 280 11.33 43.93 -18.91
N ASP A 281 10.76 43.54 -20.04
CA ASP A 281 10.35 44.40 -21.16
C ASP A 281 9.00 45.12 -20.92
N GLY A 282 8.29 44.78 -19.84
CA GLY A 282 6.97 45.31 -19.52
C GLY A 282 5.80 44.60 -20.23
N ASN A 283 6.07 43.59 -21.05
CA ASN A 283 5.02 42.81 -21.70
C ASN A 283 4.34 41.89 -20.67
N VAL A 284 3.01 41.90 -20.66
CA VAL A 284 2.19 41.01 -19.82
C VAL A 284 2.34 39.58 -20.31
N VAL A 285 2.55 38.66 -19.37
CA VAL A 285 2.48 37.21 -19.63
C VAL A 285 1.00 36.80 -19.66
N LYS A 286 0.54 36.20 -20.75
CA LYS A 286 -0.84 35.70 -20.89
C LYS A 286 -1.10 34.50 -19.97
N GLY A 287 -2.36 34.09 -19.89
CA GLY A 287 -2.71 32.84 -19.23
C GLY A 287 -2.01 31.65 -19.90
N PHE A 288 -1.51 30.72 -19.09
CA PHE A 288 -0.78 29.55 -19.56
C PHE A 288 -1.08 28.33 -18.70
N TRP A 289 -0.80 27.16 -19.24
CA TRP A 289 -0.56 25.95 -18.46
C TRP A 289 0.87 25.47 -18.65
N SER A 290 1.38 24.72 -17.69
CA SER A 290 2.69 24.08 -17.73
C SER A 290 2.69 22.87 -16.80
N SER A 291 3.35 21.80 -17.22
CA SER A 291 3.40 20.53 -16.48
C SER A 291 4.84 20.08 -16.34
N GLY A 292 5.14 19.26 -15.34
CA GLY A 292 6.47 18.67 -15.23
C GLY A 292 6.72 17.87 -13.96
N PRO A 293 7.94 17.34 -13.80
CA PRO A 293 8.21 16.23 -12.90
C PRO A 293 8.20 16.61 -11.43
N ASN A 294 7.77 15.65 -10.62
CA ASN A 294 8.02 15.64 -9.19
C ASN A 294 9.47 15.23 -8.89
N ARG A 295 10.32 16.17 -8.46
CA ARG A 295 11.69 15.88 -7.99
C ARG A 295 11.81 15.87 -6.47
N SER A 296 10.69 15.80 -5.75
CA SER A 296 10.69 15.77 -4.28
C SER A 296 11.41 14.55 -3.72
N THR A 297 12.19 14.78 -2.67
CA THR A 297 12.76 13.74 -1.79
C THR A 297 12.10 13.74 -0.41
N TYR A 298 10.90 14.31 -0.29
CA TYR A 298 10.10 14.22 0.93
C TYR A 298 9.33 12.89 0.94
N GLU A 299 9.64 12.05 1.91
CA GLU A 299 9.05 10.72 2.04
C GLU A 299 7.92 10.74 3.07
N LEU A 300 6.82 10.07 2.75
CA LEU A 300 5.66 10.01 3.63
C LEU A 300 5.95 9.11 4.83
N ARG A 301 5.66 9.57 6.04
CA ARG A 301 5.94 8.84 7.30
C ARG A 301 4.85 9.05 8.33
N THR A 302 4.48 7.98 9.01
CA THR A 302 3.65 8.07 10.22
C THR A 302 4.43 8.65 11.39
N LYS A 303 3.71 9.19 12.38
CA LYS A 303 4.31 9.69 13.63
C LYS A 303 4.94 8.59 14.52
N TRP A 304 4.73 7.30 14.22
CA TRP A 304 5.30 6.20 15.01
C TRP A 304 6.65 5.76 14.46
N ALA A 305 6.90 5.88 13.15
CA ALA A 305 8.22 5.62 12.57
C ALA A 305 9.33 6.51 13.16
N ASP A 306 9.00 7.73 13.57
CA ASP A 306 9.93 8.65 14.26
C ASP A 306 10.29 8.22 15.70
N GLN A 307 9.60 7.19 16.22
CA GLN A 307 9.82 6.62 17.56
C GLN A 307 10.59 5.29 17.51
N VAL A 308 10.81 4.75 16.31
CA VAL A 308 11.44 3.44 16.09
C VAL A 308 12.96 3.57 16.01
N GLY A 309 13.67 2.63 16.62
CA GLY A 309 15.12 2.51 16.55
C GLY A 309 15.62 1.10 16.86
N PRO A 310 16.96 0.90 16.82
CA PRO A 310 17.58 -0.42 16.97
C PRO A 310 17.30 -1.16 18.29
N ASP A 311 16.91 -0.45 19.35
CA ASP A 311 16.76 -1.01 20.70
C ASP A 311 15.28 -1.16 21.12
N ASN A 312 14.32 -0.75 20.28
CA ASN A 312 12.88 -0.75 20.59
C ASN A 312 11.97 -1.12 19.40
N ALA A 313 12.48 -1.83 18.38
CA ALA A 313 11.66 -2.39 17.30
C ALA A 313 10.81 -3.58 17.84
N HIS A 314 9.49 -3.38 17.96
CA HIS A 314 8.51 -4.35 18.48
C HIS A 314 8.94 -5.06 19.78
N PRO A 315 9.07 -4.33 20.92
CA PRO A 315 9.59 -4.87 22.18
C PRO A 315 8.59 -5.76 22.94
N GLU A 316 7.34 -5.83 22.51
CA GLU A 316 6.28 -6.67 23.06
C GLU A 316 6.51 -8.18 22.83
N TYR A 317 5.94 -9.03 23.70
CA TYR A 317 6.02 -10.47 23.51
C TYR A 317 5.11 -10.91 22.33
N PRO A 318 5.63 -11.61 21.30
CA PRO A 318 4.90 -11.77 20.04
C PRO A 318 3.64 -12.63 20.08
N ARG A 319 3.46 -13.54 21.05
CA ARG A 319 2.36 -14.53 21.05
C ARG A 319 1.39 -14.38 22.24
N PRO A 320 0.42 -13.44 22.22
CA PRO A 320 -0.53 -13.24 23.32
C PRO A 320 -1.32 -14.49 23.76
N GLN A 321 -1.55 -15.47 22.88
CA GLN A 321 -2.20 -16.75 23.23
C GLN A 321 -1.23 -17.87 23.67
N LEU A 322 0.08 -17.62 23.73
CA LEU A 322 1.08 -18.59 24.21
C LEU A 322 2.24 -17.89 24.94
N THR A 323 1.91 -17.20 26.04
CA THR A 323 2.85 -16.39 26.82
C THR A 323 3.76 -17.22 27.71
N ARG A 324 5.07 -16.91 27.67
CA ARG A 324 6.09 -17.37 28.61
C ARG A 324 6.81 -16.16 29.23
N PRO A 325 7.19 -16.20 30.52
CA PRO A 325 7.83 -15.06 31.19
C PRO A 325 9.32 -14.91 30.80
N ASP A 326 10.01 -16.02 30.58
CA ASP A 326 11.41 -16.05 30.15
C ASP A 326 11.45 -15.97 28.62
N TRP A 327 11.98 -14.88 28.05
CA TRP A 327 12.22 -14.75 26.61
C TRP A 327 13.23 -13.63 26.32
N ARG A 328 13.71 -13.54 25.08
CA ARG A 328 14.52 -12.41 24.57
C ARG A 328 14.17 -12.10 23.13
N ASN A 329 13.88 -10.83 22.89
CA ASN A 329 13.70 -10.26 21.58
C ASN A 329 15.03 -10.27 20.78
N LEU A 330 14.96 -10.58 19.49
CA LEU A 330 16.07 -10.60 18.52
C LEU A 330 15.77 -9.72 17.29
N ASN A 331 14.90 -8.71 17.45
CA ASN A 331 14.78 -7.55 16.57
C ASN A 331 15.97 -6.59 16.77
N GLY A 332 15.93 -5.45 16.09
CA GLY A 332 16.97 -4.43 16.12
C GLY A 332 17.90 -4.52 14.93
N ARG A 333 19.11 -3.96 15.04
CA ARG A 333 20.04 -3.86 13.91
C ARG A 333 20.77 -5.18 13.65
N TRP A 334 20.55 -5.78 12.48
CA TRP A 334 21.29 -6.93 11.97
C TRP A 334 22.34 -6.48 10.93
N GLN A 335 23.25 -7.36 10.56
CA GLN A 335 24.09 -7.24 9.37
C GLN A 335 23.34 -7.80 8.16
N PHE A 336 23.52 -7.18 7.00
CA PHE A 336 22.82 -7.54 5.75
C PHE A 336 23.80 -7.57 4.56
N ALA A 337 23.48 -8.39 3.57
CA ALA A 337 24.01 -8.31 2.21
C ALA A 337 23.03 -8.97 1.23
N ALA A 338 22.98 -8.45 -0.01
CA ALA A 338 22.48 -9.19 -1.17
C ALA A 338 23.21 -10.54 -1.31
N ALA A 339 22.55 -11.52 -1.94
CA ALA A 339 23.08 -12.86 -2.14
C ALA A 339 22.84 -13.36 -3.57
N THR A 340 23.61 -14.36 -3.99
CA THR A 340 23.45 -15.02 -5.30
C THR A 340 22.89 -16.44 -5.18
N ALA A 341 22.27 -16.94 -6.25
CA ALA A 341 21.72 -18.30 -6.27
C ALA A 341 22.83 -19.36 -6.05
N GLY A 342 22.64 -20.23 -5.05
CA GLY A 342 23.65 -21.24 -4.67
C GLY A 342 24.82 -20.71 -3.83
N GLU A 343 24.78 -19.44 -3.40
CA GLU A 343 25.77 -18.90 -2.46
C GLU A 343 25.74 -19.64 -1.12
N ARG A 344 26.91 -19.87 -0.52
CA ARG A 344 27.03 -20.54 0.78
C ARG A 344 26.78 -19.56 1.93
N PRO A 345 26.18 -20.01 3.05
CA PRO A 345 25.95 -19.14 4.20
C PRO A 345 27.26 -18.49 4.70
N PRO A 346 27.25 -17.19 5.03
CA PRO A 346 28.44 -16.40 5.40
C PRO A 346 28.94 -16.67 6.84
N VAL A 347 29.11 -17.94 7.20
CA VAL A 347 29.51 -18.40 8.55
C VAL A 347 30.82 -17.73 8.99
N GLY A 348 30.81 -17.11 10.16
CA GLY A 348 31.95 -16.38 10.71
C GLY A 348 32.38 -15.12 9.96
N ARG A 349 31.68 -14.70 8.90
CA ARG A 349 31.99 -13.49 8.10
C ARG A 349 31.06 -12.35 8.49
N ASN A 350 31.59 -11.13 8.58
CA ASN A 350 30.75 -9.95 8.71
C ASN A 350 30.16 -9.57 7.35
N LEU A 351 28.90 -9.13 7.36
CA LEU A 351 28.25 -8.54 6.18
C LEU A 351 28.43 -7.01 6.18
N ALA A 352 28.39 -6.41 4.99
CA ALA A 352 28.75 -5.00 4.78
C ALA A 352 27.66 -4.05 5.31
N GLU A 353 26.40 -4.33 5.01
CA GLU A 353 25.27 -3.42 5.26
C GLU A 353 24.57 -3.72 6.58
N ARG A 354 23.60 -2.87 6.94
CA ARG A 354 22.84 -3.00 8.19
C ARG A 354 21.37 -2.77 7.92
N ILE A 355 20.53 -3.67 8.40
CA ILE A 355 19.07 -3.59 8.31
C ILE A 355 18.46 -3.56 9.71
N LEU A 356 17.34 -2.86 9.89
CA LEU A 356 16.53 -2.92 11.10
C LEU A 356 15.45 -4.01 10.98
N VAL A 357 15.64 -5.11 11.69
CA VAL A 357 14.63 -6.18 11.81
C VAL A 357 13.60 -5.78 12.87
N PRO A 358 12.29 -5.94 12.64
CA PRO A 358 11.68 -6.76 11.59
C PRO A 358 11.01 -5.95 10.47
N TYR A 359 11.67 -4.95 9.88
CA TYR A 359 11.09 -4.19 8.78
C TYR A 359 11.57 -4.73 7.41
N PRO A 360 10.71 -4.84 6.39
CA PRO A 360 11.02 -5.38 5.05
C PRO A 360 12.18 -4.67 4.37
N VAL A 361 12.93 -5.35 3.50
CA VAL A 361 14.10 -4.78 2.80
C VAL A 361 13.73 -3.47 2.07
N GLU A 362 12.57 -3.44 1.44
CA GLU A 362 12.02 -2.35 0.66
C GLU A 362 11.51 -1.16 1.50
N SER A 363 11.31 -1.33 2.81
CA SER A 363 10.73 -0.30 3.68
C SER A 363 11.72 0.76 4.17
N GLN A 364 11.26 2.00 4.38
CA GLN A 364 12.07 3.10 4.94
C GLN A 364 12.64 2.76 6.33
N LEU A 365 11.89 2.02 7.15
CA LEU A 365 12.32 1.67 8.52
C LEU A 365 13.46 0.64 8.53
N SER A 366 13.61 -0.17 7.48
CA SER A 366 14.74 -1.11 7.37
C SER A 366 16.07 -0.39 7.13
N GLY A 367 16.01 0.74 6.40
CA GLY A 367 17.15 1.57 5.98
C GLY A 367 17.85 1.11 4.70
N LEU A 368 17.21 0.26 3.89
CA LEU A 368 17.75 -0.22 2.60
C LEU A 368 16.93 0.29 1.40
N GLU A 369 15.61 0.13 1.46
CA GLU A 369 14.63 0.66 0.48
C GLU A 369 14.96 0.27 -0.97
N ARG A 370 15.10 -1.03 -1.20
CA ARG A 370 15.29 -1.64 -2.52
C ARG A 370 14.86 -3.10 -2.47
N HIS A 371 14.49 -3.67 -3.61
CA HIS A 371 14.25 -5.10 -3.71
C HIS A 371 15.57 -5.89 -3.83
N GLU A 372 15.57 -7.12 -3.32
CA GLU A 372 16.65 -8.10 -3.43
C GLU A 372 16.01 -9.50 -3.49
N ASP A 373 16.04 -10.21 -4.63
CA ASP A 373 15.46 -11.56 -4.73
C ASP A 373 16.04 -12.51 -3.66
N ARG A 374 17.32 -12.31 -3.31
CA ARG A 374 18.11 -13.20 -2.45
C ARG A 374 19.01 -12.39 -1.54
N MET A 375 19.05 -12.77 -0.26
CA MET A 375 19.75 -12.00 0.77
C MET A 375 20.25 -12.84 1.94
N TRP A 376 21.28 -12.34 2.63
CA TRP A 376 21.77 -12.88 3.90
C TRP A 376 21.61 -11.88 5.03
N TYR A 377 20.99 -12.32 6.11
CA TYR A 377 20.96 -11.66 7.41
C TYR A 377 21.97 -12.31 8.35
N ARG A 378 22.62 -11.52 9.19
CA ARG A 378 23.48 -12.04 10.27
C ARG A 378 23.39 -11.19 11.54
N ARG A 379 23.29 -11.84 12.70
CA ARG A 379 23.51 -11.21 14.01
C ARG A 379 24.26 -12.12 14.96
N THR A 380 24.64 -11.57 16.11
CA THR A 380 25.04 -12.35 17.28
C THR A 380 24.00 -12.22 18.39
N PHE A 381 23.94 -13.21 19.27
CA PHE A 381 23.11 -13.19 20.47
C PHE A 381 23.81 -13.84 21.66
N THR A 382 23.24 -13.68 22.86
CA THR A 382 23.72 -14.33 24.08
C THR A 382 22.58 -14.93 24.87
N VAL A 383 22.71 -16.24 25.12
CA VAL A 383 21.80 -17.02 25.95
C VAL A 383 22.04 -16.66 27.43
N PRO A 384 21.00 -16.28 28.19
CA PRO A 384 21.12 -16.06 29.64
C PRO A 384 21.57 -17.34 30.38
N ALA A 385 22.50 -17.20 31.32
CA ALA A 385 23.07 -18.34 32.05
C ALA A 385 22.07 -18.99 33.02
N ASP A 386 21.15 -18.19 33.56
CA ASP A 386 20.04 -18.57 34.43
C ASP A 386 18.95 -19.38 33.71
N TRP A 387 18.90 -19.35 32.37
CA TRP A 387 18.00 -20.20 31.59
C TRP A 387 18.39 -21.69 31.61
N ARG A 388 19.63 -22.04 31.99
CA ARG A 388 20.10 -23.44 32.16
C ARG A 388 19.82 -24.36 30.96
N ILE A 389 19.98 -23.83 29.74
CA ILE A 389 19.84 -24.58 28.49
C ILE A 389 20.78 -25.80 28.50
N GLY A 390 20.28 -26.95 28.04
CA GLY A 390 20.98 -28.24 28.10
C GLY A 390 20.88 -28.97 29.44
N SER A 391 20.29 -28.35 30.48
CA SER A 391 20.07 -28.95 31.81
C SER A 391 18.58 -29.02 32.16
N GLY A 392 17.81 -29.77 31.36
CA GLY A 392 16.35 -29.92 31.51
C GLY A 392 15.50 -28.79 30.88
N LYS A 393 16.15 -27.77 30.31
CA LYS A 393 15.54 -26.83 29.37
C LYS A 393 16.21 -26.91 27.99
N ARG A 394 15.44 -26.64 26.94
CA ARG A 394 15.88 -26.49 25.55
C ARG A 394 15.68 -25.04 25.10
N LEU A 395 16.40 -24.60 24.07
CA LEU A 395 16.32 -23.22 23.56
C LEU A 395 15.60 -23.21 22.22
N ARG A 396 14.43 -22.57 22.18
CA ARG A 396 13.65 -22.38 20.97
C ARG A 396 13.96 -21.00 20.37
N LEU A 397 14.34 -20.99 19.10
CA LEU A 397 14.39 -19.79 18.25
C LEU A 397 13.08 -19.75 17.45
N ASN A 398 12.46 -18.58 17.33
CA ASN A 398 11.15 -18.40 16.71
C ASN A 398 11.18 -17.20 15.77
N PHE A 399 10.42 -17.29 14.69
CA PHE A 399 10.19 -16.25 13.69
C PHE A 399 8.68 -16.07 13.53
N GLY A 400 8.20 -14.81 13.53
CA GLY A 400 6.78 -14.54 13.26
C GLY A 400 6.40 -14.83 11.82
N ALA A 401 7.23 -14.40 10.87
CA ALA A 401 7.15 -14.63 9.43
C ALA A 401 8.46 -14.18 8.78
N VAL A 402 8.81 -14.76 7.63
CA VAL A 402 9.94 -14.37 6.78
C VAL A 402 9.54 -14.61 5.33
N ASP A 403 9.42 -13.55 4.51
CA ASP A 403 8.95 -13.67 3.13
C ASP A 403 10.13 -13.94 2.17
N TRP A 404 10.18 -15.01 1.37
CA TRP A 404 9.22 -16.12 1.27
C TRP A 404 9.80 -17.49 1.66
N ARG A 405 11.01 -17.81 1.18
CA ARG A 405 11.76 -19.02 1.59
C ARG A 405 12.96 -18.64 2.42
N SER A 406 13.14 -19.29 3.56
CA SER A 406 14.27 -19.01 4.45
C SER A 406 15.02 -20.25 4.93
N GLU A 407 16.32 -20.07 5.14
CA GLU A 407 17.22 -21.06 5.74
C GLU A 407 17.88 -20.45 6.97
N VAL A 408 17.82 -21.14 8.11
CA VAL A 408 18.35 -20.63 9.38
C VAL A 408 19.54 -21.45 9.83
N TYR A 409 20.63 -20.75 10.14
CA TYR A 409 21.89 -21.33 10.61
C TYR A 409 22.28 -20.74 11.97
N VAL A 410 22.55 -21.60 12.94
CA VAL A 410 23.15 -21.21 14.23
C VAL A 410 24.57 -21.75 14.30
N ASN A 411 25.54 -20.86 14.47
CA ASN A 411 26.97 -21.19 14.49
C ASN A 411 27.45 -22.03 13.29
N GLY A 412 26.84 -21.83 12.12
CA GLY A 412 27.14 -22.58 10.89
C GLY A 412 26.45 -23.95 10.75
N THR A 413 25.70 -24.40 11.76
CA THR A 413 24.82 -25.58 11.65
C THR A 413 23.45 -25.11 11.16
N ALA A 414 22.93 -25.73 10.09
CA ALA A 414 21.55 -25.53 9.65
C ALA A 414 20.58 -26.06 10.72
N VAL A 415 19.61 -25.25 11.14
CA VAL A 415 18.66 -25.58 12.24
C VAL A 415 17.19 -25.53 11.81
N ALA A 416 16.86 -24.83 10.73
CA ALA A 416 15.54 -24.86 10.11
C ALA A 416 15.60 -24.41 8.64
N GLN A 417 14.59 -24.84 7.88
CA GLN A 417 14.17 -24.24 6.61
C GLN A 417 12.68 -23.94 6.73
N HIS A 418 12.22 -22.85 6.11
CA HIS A 418 10.81 -22.48 6.03
C HIS A 418 10.48 -21.99 4.61
N GLN A 419 9.23 -22.18 4.22
CA GLN A 419 8.66 -21.67 2.99
C GLN A 419 7.23 -21.24 3.34
N GLY A 420 6.91 -19.99 3.04
CA GLY A 420 5.64 -19.37 3.38
C GLY A 420 5.84 -17.97 3.95
N GLY A 421 5.13 -17.00 3.38
CA GLY A 421 5.41 -15.57 3.58
C GLY A 421 4.87 -15.00 4.88
N TYR A 422 3.83 -15.63 5.41
CA TYR A 422 3.03 -15.10 6.52
C TYR A 422 2.99 -16.01 7.75
N GLY A 423 3.42 -17.26 7.61
CA GLY A 423 3.33 -18.29 8.65
C GLY A 423 4.49 -18.28 9.64
N LYS A 424 4.21 -18.60 10.91
CA LYS A 424 5.22 -18.65 11.97
C LYS A 424 5.96 -19.98 12.01
N PHE A 425 7.27 -19.93 12.30
CA PHE A 425 8.08 -21.14 12.46
C PHE A 425 9.08 -21.05 13.61
N SER A 426 9.72 -22.19 13.90
CA SER A 426 10.67 -22.29 15.02
C SER A 426 11.74 -23.35 14.76
N ALA A 427 12.87 -23.18 15.43
CA ALA A 427 13.95 -24.15 15.49
C ALA A 427 14.31 -24.44 16.96
N ASP A 428 14.57 -25.71 17.28
CA ASP A 428 15.28 -26.04 18.52
C ASP A 428 16.78 -25.92 18.25
N ILE A 429 17.41 -24.92 18.85
CA ILE A 429 18.81 -24.57 18.57
C ILE A 429 19.77 -25.07 19.65
N THR A 430 19.27 -25.84 20.63
CA THR A 430 20.02 -26.30 21.82
C THR A 430 21.34 -26.95 21.47
N ASP A 431 21.30 -27.88 20.51
CA ASP A 431 22.44 -28.73 20.15
C ASP A 431 23.39 -28.06 19.13
N ALA A 432 22.99 -26.89 18.58
CA ALA A 432 23.83 -26.03 17.74
C ALA A 432 24.60 -24.95 18.53
N LEU A 433 24.36 -24.82 19.84
CA LEU A 433 25.05 -23.86 20.70
C LEU A 433 26.53 -24.25 20.91
N ARG A 434 27.43 -23.28 20.77
CA ARG A 434 28.85 -23.46 21.09
C ARG A 434 29.15 -23.09 22.54
N PRO A 435 30.15 -23.73 23.18
CA PRO A 435 30.64 -23.30 24.50
C PRO A 435 31.07 -21.84 24.48
N GLY A 436 30.50 -21.04 25.39
CA GLY A 436 30.71 -19.59 25.44
C GLY A 436 29.38 -18.83 25.57
N ARG A 437 29.44 -17.50 25.60
CA ARG A 437 28.25 -16.64 25.73
C ARG A 437 27.71 -16.16 24.39
N THR A 438 28.56 -15.87 23.43
CA THR A 438 28.17 -15.30 22.13
C THR A 438 27.96 -16.40 21.10
N GLN A 439 26.79 -16.36 20.46
CA GLN A 439 26.34 -17.29 19.43
C GLN A 439 26.10 -16.51 18.14
N GLU A 440 26.31 -17.13 16.99
CA GLU A 440 26.05 -16.57 15.65
C GLU A 440 24.70 -17.07 15.12
N LEU A 441 23.89 -16.16 14.58
CA LEU A 441 22.66 -16.45 13.85
C LEU A 441 22.78 -15.87 12.44
N ILE A 442 22.56 -16.72 11.43
CA ILE A 442 22.50 -16.35 10.02
C ILE A 442 21.15 -16.82 9.47
N VAL A 443 20.51 -15.99 8.66
CA VAL A 443 19.28 -16.35 7.93
C VAL A 443 19.49 -16.01 6.47
N GLY A 444 19.36 -16.99 5.58
CA GLY A 444 19.27 -16.76 4.14
C GLY A 444 17.81 -16.65 3.75
N VAL A 445 17.48 -15.77 2.82
CA VAL A 445 16.11 -15.61 2.30
C VAL A 445 16.13 -15.56 0.77
N TYR A 446 15.11 -16.15 0.16
CA TYR A 446 14.76 -16.03 -1.26
C TYR A 446 13.27 -15.66 -1.37
N ASP A 447 12.99 -14.62 -2.13
CA ASP A 447 11.65 -14.15 -2.45
C ASP A 447 11.61 -13.78 -3.94
N PRO A 448 10.85 -14.50 -4.79
CA PRO A 448 10.68 -14.13 -6.19
C PRO A 448 9.62 -13.03 -6.40
N THR A 449 8.82 -12.69 -5.39
CA THR A 449 7.59 -11.90 -5.51
C THR A 449 6.74 -12.40 -6.69
N ASP A 450 6.66 -11.65 -7.80
CA ASP A 450 5.96 -11.98 -9.05
C ASP A 450 6.90 -12.06 -10.27
N ALA A 451 8.19 -12.27 -10.07
CA ALA A 451 9.19 -12.40 -11.14
C ALA A 451 8.74 -13.40 -12.21
N ALA A 452 8.74 -12.99 -13.48
CA ALA A 452 8.13 -13.75 -14.59
C ALA A 452 8.72 -15.17 -14.83
N ALA A 453 9.90 -15.46 -14.31
CA ALA A 453 10.55 -16.77 -14.35
C ALA A 453 10.73 -17.42 -12.96
N GLY A 454 10.20 -16.79 -11.91
CA GLY A 454 10.17 -17.28 -10.54
C GLY A 454 9.00 -18.20 -10.26
N GLU A 455 8.92 -18.67 -9.02
CA GLU A 455 7.72 -19.33 -8.51
C GLU A 455 6.59 -18.33 -8.24
N ASN A 456 5.34 -18.81 -8.17
CA ASN A 456 4.16 -18.00 -7.87
C ASN A 456 3.68 -18.29 -6.43
N PRO A 457 4.27 -17.64 -5.41
CA PRO A 457 3.84 -17.78 -4.03
C PRO A 457 2.50 -17.06 -3.78
N PRO A 458 1.81 -17.35 -2.67
CA PRO A 458 0.80 -16.44 -2.12
C PRO A 458 1.49 -15.11 -1.74
N LEU A 459 1.23 -14.03 -2.48
CA LEU A 459 1.90 -12.73 -2.32
C LEU A 459 0.93 -11.55 -2.09
N GLY A 460 -0.38 -11.76 -2.22
CA GLY A 460 -1.37 -10.71 -2.13
C GLY A 460 -1.17 -9.64 -3.22
N LYS A 461 -1.05 -8.37 -2.79
CA LYS A 461 -0.89 -7.20 -3.68
C LYS A 461 0.55 -6.79 -3.98
N GLN A 462 1.57 -7.49 -3.46
CA GLN A 462 2.98 -7.18 -3.72
C GLN A 462 3.30 -7.33 -5.21
N ARG A 463 3.96 -6.36 -5.85
CA ARG A 463 4.45 -6.48 -7.24
C ARG A 463 5.83 -5.83 -7.37
N LEU A 464 6.70 -6.39 -8.21
CA LEU A 464 8.01 -5.81 -8.55
C LEU A 464 7.87 -4.48 -9.30
N ASP A 465 6.76 -4.28 -10.01
CA ASP A 465 6.37 -3.04 -10.68
C ASP A 465 5.02 -2.56 -10.11
N PRO A 466 5.02 -1.81 -8.98
CA PRO A 466 3.80 -1.42 -8.27
C PRO A 466 3.08 -0.24 -8.94
N GLY A 467 1.75 -0.30 -8.97
CA GLY A 467 0.91 0.72 -9.60
C GLY A 467 -0.59 0.44 -9.46
N GLY A 468 -1.39 1.51 -9.44
CA GLY A 468 -2.84 1.42 -9.22
C GLY A 468 -3.17 0.72 -7.90
N ILE A 469 -3.84 -0.43 -7.99
CA ILE A 469 -4.23 -1.26 -6.84
C ILE A 469 -3.14 -2.23 -6.36
N TRP A 470 -1.93 -2.19 -6.93
CA TRP A 470 -0.79 -3.05 -6.58
C TRP A 470 0.32 -2.25 -5.90
N TYR A 471 1.01 -2.88 -4.93
CA TYR A 471 1.86 -2.16 -3.99
C TYR A 471 3.30 -2.67 -3.94
N THR A 472 4.19 -1.84 -3.38
CA THR A 472 5.62 -2.13 -3.14
C THR A 472 5.84 -3.55 -2.56
N PRO A 473 6.83 -4.32 -3.07
CA PRO A 473 7.09 -5.66 -2.57
C PRO A 473 7.69 -5.63 -1.15
N THR A 474 7.63 -6.75 -0.44
CA THR A 474 7.96 -6.85 0.98
C THR A 474 8.68 -8.17 1.25
N SER A 475 10.00 -8.16 1.01
CA SER A 475 10.84 -9.33 1.20
C SER A 475 11.49 -9.38 2.59
N GLY A 476 11.90 -10.58 3.01
CA GLY A 476 12.76 -10.77 4.17
C GLY A 476 12.05 -10.91 5.51
N ILE A 477 12.75 -10.55 6.59
CA ILE A 477 12.26 -10.77 7.96
C ILE A 477 11.34 -9.61 8.37
N TRP A 478 10.03 -9.75 8.11
CA TRP A 478 9.03 -8.72 8.37
C TRP A 478 8.22 -8.90 9.67
N GLN A 479 8.42 -9.99 10.43
CA GLN A 479 7.88 -10.09 11.80
C GLN A 479 8.96 -10.45 12.83
N THR A 480 8.63 -10.20 14.10
CA THR A 480 9.56 -10.34 15.22
C THR A 480 10.28 -11.69 15.27
N VAL A 481 11.59 -11.63 15.53
CA VAL A 481 12.43 -12.79 15.83
C VAL A 481 12.69 -12.82 17.33
N TRP A 482 12.56 -13.97 17.98
CA TRP A 482 12.84 -14.09 19.42
C TRP A 482 13.29 -15.49 19.82
N MET A 483 13.91 -15.58 21.00
CA MET A 483 14.29 -16.85 21.62
C MET A 483 13.73 -17.00 23.03
N GLU A 484 13.44 -18.23 23.44
CA GLU A 484 12.90 -18.54 24.76
C GLU A 484 13.36 -19.93 25.27
N PRO A 485 13.52 -20.09 26.60
CA PRO A 485 13.88 -21.37 27.20
C PRO A 485 12.62 -22.19 27.50
N VAL A 486 12.45 -23.30 26.79
CA VAL A 486 11.33 -24.24 26.97
C VAL A 486 11.76 -25.44 27.81
N ALA A 487 10.81 -26.14 28.43
CA ALA A 487 11.09 -27.44 29.04
C ALA A 487 11.33 -28.52 27.96
N THR A 488 11.91 -29.67 28.31
CA THR A 488 12.05 -30.79 27.37
C THR A 488 10.69 -31.28 26.83
N ASP A 489 9.68 -31.36 27.71
CA ASP A 489 8.27 -31.52 27.33
C ASP A 489 7.61 -30.14 27.39
N HIS A 490 7.33 -29.52 26.24
CA HIS A 490 6.73 -28.19 26.13
C HIS A 490 5.68 -28.11 25.03
N VAL A 491 4.80 -27.10 25.10
CA VAL A 491 3.72 -26.89 24.13
C VAL A 491 4.13 -25.91 23.04
N ASP A 492 3.89 -26.27 21.78
CA ASP A 492 4.15 -25.42 20.60
C ASP A 492 2.96 -24.50 20.32
N SER A 493 1.74 -25.02 20.46
CA SER A 493 0.51 -24.26 20.29
C SER A 493 -0.65 -24.86 21.08
N LEU A 494 -1.65 -24.02 21.36
CA LEU A 494 -2.91 -24.40 21.99
C LEU A 494 -4.05 -24.15 21.00
N LYS A 495 -4.77 -25.21 20.61
CA LYS A 495 -6.06 -25.06 19.92
C LYS A 495 -7.16 -24.98 20.99
N LEU A 496 -7.90 -23.87 20.95
CA LEU A 496 -8.93 -23.51 21.92
C LEU A 496 -10.27 -23.40 21.18
N THR A 497 -11.15 -24.39 21.37
CA THR A 497 -12.42 -24.47 20.64
C THR A 497 -13.60 -24.27 21.60
N PRO A 498 -14.32 -23.14 21.55
CA PRO A 498 -15.48 -22.89 22.40
C PRO A 498 -16.73 -23.63 21.89
N ASP A 499 -17.47 -24.25 22.80
CA ASP A 499 -18.80 -24.81 22.63
C ASP A 499 -19.76 -24.06 23.55
N VAL A 500 -20.49 -23.08 22.99
CA VAL A 500 -21.44 -22.25 23.75
C VAL A 500 -22.63 -23.09 24.22
N ALA A 501 -23.18 -23.94 23.36
CA ALA A 501 -24.38 -24.73 23.67
C ALA A 501 -24.13 -25.76 24.78
N GLY A 502 -22.96 -26.42 24.78
CA GLY A 502 -22.55 -27.32 25.85
C GLY A 502 -21.94 -26.62 27.08
N SER A 503 -21.70 -25.30 27.02
CA SER A 503 -21.00 -24.49 28.03
C SER A 503 -19.57 -24.99 28.31
N ARG A 504 -18.76 -25.19 27.26
CA ARG A 504 -17.44 -25.85 27.34
C ARG A 504 -16.38 -25.14 26.51
N LEU A 505 -15.12 -25.24 26.94
CA LEU A 505 -13.95 -25.00 26.12
C LEU A 505 -13.18 -26.32 25.94
N THR A 506 -12.93 -26.72 24.70
CA THR A 506 -11.98 -27.79 24.38
C THR A 506 -10.59 -27.21 24.23
N VAL A 507 -9.62 -27.78 24.97
CA VAL A 507 -8.21 -27.39 24.99
C VAL A 507 -7.37 -28.55 24.47
N GLU A 508 -6.70 -28.33 23.33
CA GLU A 508 -5.74 -29.27 22.73
C GLU A 508 -4.34 -28.66 22.76
N ALA A 509 -3.39 -29.35 23.40
CA ALA A 509 -1.97 -28.96 23.40
C ALA A 509 -1.22 -29.72 22.30
N ARG A 510 -0.54 -28.98 21.41
CA ARG A 510 0.22 -29.52 20.26
C ARG A 510 1.73 -29.32 20.44
N GLY A 511 2.54 -30.06 19.68
CA GLY A 511 4.02 -30.03 19.75
C GLY A 511 4.64 -30.77 20.94
N VAL A 512 3.83 -31.22 21.89
CA VAL A 512 4.24 -32.05 23.03
C VAL A 512 3.88 -33.52 22.78
N ARG A 513 4.77 -34.43 23.17
CA ARG A 513 4.51 -35.88 23.11
C ARG A 513 3.33 -36.30 24.00
N ASP A 514 2.73 -37.43 23.70
CA ASP A 514 1.58 -37.97 24.44
C ASP A 514 1.93 -38.42 25.87
N GLY A 515 0.91 -38.45 26.73
CA GLY A 515 1.00 -38.98 28.09
C GLY A 515 1.64 -38.05 29.12
N VAL A 516 2.04 -36.83 28.75
CA VAL A 516 2.56 -35.82 29.68
C VAL A 516 1.40 -35.26 30.51
N PRO A 517 1.50 -35.16 31.85
CA PRO A 517 0.44 -34.57 32.67
C PRO A 517 0.18 -33.12 32.28
N ILE A 518 -1.09 -32.80 32.01
CA ILE A 518 -1.54 -31.45 31.64
C ILE A 518 -2.65 -30.99 32.60
N THR A 519 -2.58 -29.73 33.01
CA THR A 519 -3.62 -29.03 33.77
C THR A 519 -3.92 -27.71 33.07
N ALA A 520 -5.19 -27.47 32.75
CA ALA A 520 -5.66 -26.19 32.21
C ALA A 520 -6.63 -25.55 33.23
N THR A 521 -6.47 -24.24 33.46
CA THR A 521 -7.24 -23.49 34.47
C THR A 521 -7.70 -22.15 33.89
N ALA A 522 -9.00 -21.93 33.84
CA ALA A 522 -9.60 -20.69 33.34
C ALA A 522 -9.95 -19.73 34.48
N TYR A 523 -9.82 -18.42 34.23
CA TYR A 523 -10.10 -17.33 35.16
C TYR A 523 -10.93 -16.23 34.51
N ASP A 524 -11.88 -15.71 35.27
CA ASP A 524 -12.54 -14.43 35.07
C ASP A 524 -11.77 -13.39 35.91
N GLY A 525 -10.86 -12.65 35.27
CA GLY A 525 -9.87 -11.81 35.93
C GLY A 525 -9.08 -12.58 37.00
N LYS A 526 -9.31 -12.28 38.28
CA LYS A 526 -8.67 -13.00 39.40
C LYS A 526 -9.45 -14.22 39.90
N ARG A 527 -10.71 -14.40 39.49
CA ARG A 527 -11.60 -15.47 39.93
C ARG A 527 -11.38 -16.72 39.09
N LYS A 528 -10.88 -17.80 39.70
CA LYS A 528 -10.79 -19.11 39.04
C LYS A 528 -12.19 -19.65 38.75
N VAL A 529 -12.55 -19.84 37.48
CA VAL A 529 -13.89 -20.33 37.07
C VAL A 529 -13.92 -21.82 36.74
N ALA A 530 -12.83 -22.38 36.20
CA ALA A 530 -12.77 -23.79 35.83
C ALA A 530 -11.35 -24.39 35.96
N THR A 531 -11.26 -25.71 36.11
CA THR A 531 -9.99 -26.46 36.10
C THR A 531 -10.21 -27.85 35.57
N VAL A 532 -9.38 -28.29 34.62
CA VAL A 532 -9.36 -29.68 34.11
C VAL A 532 -7.94 -30.23 34.21
N ARG A 533 -7.83 -31.54 34.42
CA ARG A 533 -6.56 -32.28 34.42
C ARG A 533 -6.69 -33.50 33.52
N GLY A 534 -5.59 -33.85 32.86
CA GLY A 534 -5.53 -34.97 31.94
C GLY A 534 -4.11 -35.27 31.49
N ARG A 535 -3.99 -35.81 30.29
CA ARG A 535 -2.71 -36.10 29.62
C ARG A 535 -2.74 -35.57 28.20
N THR A 536 -1.57 -35.18 27.69
CA THR A 536 -1.37 -34.84 26.28
C THR A 536 -1.65 -36.04 25.37
N GLY A 537 -1.97 -35.78 24.11
CA GLY A 537 -2.47 -36.78 23.15
C GLY A 537 -4.00 -36.95 23.14
N ALA A 538 -4.72 -36.27 24.04
CA ALA A 538 -6.18 -36.21 24.05
C ALA A 538 -6.67 -34.78 24.32
N PRO A 539 -7.80 -34.33 23.74
CA PRO A 539 -8.42 -33.05 24.09
C PRO A 539 -8.89 -33.02 25.55
N LEU A 540 -8.79 -31.86 26.20
CA LEU A 540 -9.32 -31.63 27.55
C LEU A 540 -10.54 -30.72 27.48
N THR A 541 -11.59 -31.05 28.24
CA THR A 541 -12.82 -30.24 28.30
C THR A 541 -12.91 -29.45 29.60
N LEU A 542 -12.91 -28.12 29.51
CA LEU A 542 -13.24 -27.21 30.61
C LEU A 542 -14.71 -26.84 30.55
N THR A 543 -15.49 -27.18 31.58
CA THR A 543 -16.87 -26.66 31.71
C THR A 543 -16.83 -25.22 32.25
N ILE A 544 -17.42 -24.28 31.51
CA ILE A 544 -17.55 -22.87 31.90
C ILE A 544 -19.02 -22.64 32.21
N HIS A 545 -19.41 -22.78 33.48
CA HIS A 545 -20.79 -22.57 33.92
C HIS A 545 -21.21 -21.10 33.73
N ASP A 546 -22.37 -20.89 33.13
CA ASP A 546 -22.95 -19.57 32.81
C ASP A 546 -21.92 -18.66 32.08
N PRO A 547 -21.51 -19.05 30.84
CA PRO A 547 -20.40 -18.41 30.16
C PRO A 547 -20.75 -16.97 29.74
N HIS A 548 -19.91 -16.02 30.16
CA HIS A 548 -19.92 -14.66 29.65
C HIS A 548 -19.44 -14.70 28.21
N LEU A 549 -20.35 -14.43 27.26
CA LEU A 549 -20.07 -14.58 25.85
C LEU A 549 -19.32 -13.39 25.28
N TRP A 550 -18.38 -13.65 24.38
CA TRP A 550 -17.67 -12.63 23.62
C TRP A 550 -18.55 -12.10 22.48
N SER A 551 -18.52 -10.78 22.27
CA SER A 551 -19.20 -10.08 21.17
C SER A 551 -18.53 -8.73 20.84
N PRO A 552 -18.89 -8.06 19.74
CA PRO A 552 -18.35 -6.73 19.42
C PRO A 552 -18.69 -5.62 20.43
N ASP A 553 -19.82 -5.74 21.13
CA ASP A 553 -20.26 -4.78 22.15
C ASP A 553 -19.76 -5.13 23.55
N ASP A 554 -19.47 -6.41 23.78
CA ASP A 554 -18.95 -6.97 25.04
C ASP A 554 -17.86 -8.02 24.74
N PRO A 555 -16.61 -7.59 24.48
CA PRO A 555 -15.50 -8.46 24.07
C PRO A 555 -14.87 -9.18 25.26
N PHE A 556 -15.68 -9.95 25.99
CA PHE A 556 -15.23 -10.65 27.19
C PHE A 556 -14.22 -11.77 26.87
N LEU A 557 -13.08 -11.76 27.58
CA LEU A 557 -12.02 -12.77 27.45
C LEU A 557 -11.68 -13.35 28.82
N TYR A 558 -11.63 -14.67 28.89
CA TYR A 558 -11.13 -15.42 30.05
C TYR A 558 -9.61 -15.61 29.94
N ASP A 559 -8.89 -15.43 31.05
CA ASP A 559 -7.48 -15.84 31.15
C ASP A 559 -7.39 -17.36 31.27
N LEU A 560 -6.45 -17.99 30.56
CA LEU A 560 -6.18 -19.42 30.60
C LEU A 560 -4.73 -19.69 31.01
N LYS A 561 -4.53 -20.54 32.02
CA LYS A 561 -3.20 -21.01 32.43
C LYS A 561 -3.10 -22.50 32.18
N VAL A 562 -2.11 -22.90 31.37
CA VAL A 562 -1.85 -24.30 31.04
C VAL A 562 -0.47 -24.69 31.58
N THR A 563 -0.40 -25.83 32.25
CA THR A 563 0.84 -26.45 32.73
C THR A 563 0.94 -27.84 32.12
N VAL A 564 2.06 -28.14 31.46
CA VAL A 564 2.32 -29.43 30.81
C VAL A 564 3.67 -29.95 31.27
N GLY A 565 3.66 -30.97 32.15
CA GLY A 565 4.86 -31.44 32.83
C GLY A 565 5.54 -30.31 33.60
N ALA A 566 6.68 -29.83 33.09
CA ALA A 566 7.42 -28.70 33.67
C ALA A 566 7.18 -27.36 32.94
N ASP A 567 6.62 -27.37 31.72
CA ASP A 567 6.28 -26.18 30.94
C ASP A 567 5.03 -25.48 31.50
N ARG A 568 4.99 -24.15 31.36
CA ARG A 568 3.92 -23.28 31.85
C ARG A 568 3.68 -22.16 30.85
N VAL A 569 2.48 -22.08 30.33
CA VAL A 569 2.05 -21.04 29.37
C VAL A 569 0.79 -20.34 29.84
N GLY A 570 0.72 -19.04 29.58
CA GLY A 570 -0.50 -18.24 29.70
C GLY A 570 -1.14 -18.04 28.32
N SER A 571 -2.46 -17.98 28.28
CA SER A 571 -3.27 -17.80 27.08
C SER A 571 -4.58 -17.09 27.46
N TYR A 572 -5.47 -16.87 26.50
CA TYR A 572 -6.82 -16.36 26.73
C TYR A 572 -7.80 -16.94 25.70
N PHE A 573 -9.11 -16.90 25.99
CA PHE A 573 -10.16 -17.30 25.07
C PHE A 573 -11.44 -16.48 25.27
N GLY A 574 -12.24 -16.35 24.20
CA GLY A 574 -13.61 -15.85 24.25
C GLY A 574 -14.61 -17.00 24.02
N MET A 575 -15.74 -16.98 24.72
CA MET A 575 -16.83 -17.94 24.50
C MET A 575 -17.80 -17.37 23.45
N ARG A 576 -17.80 -17.88 22.21
CA ARG A 576 -18.73 -17.42 21.17
C ARG A 576 -18.98 -18.46 20.07
N SER A 577 -20.18 -18.44 19.49
CA SER A 577 -20.53 -19.23 18.30
C SER A 577 -20.89 -18.32 17.12
N ILE A 578 -20.58 -18.74 15.89
CA ILE A 578 -20.99 -18.10 14.64
C ILE A 578 -21.59 -19.16 13.71
N ALA A 579 -22.69 -18.85 13.02
CA ALA A 579 -23.33 -19.74 12.05
C ALA A 579 -24.11 -18.94 10.99
N VAL A 580 -24.59 -19.63 9.94
CA VAL A 580 -25.69 -19.15 9.09
C VAL A 580 -26.94 -19.96 9.43
N GLU A 581 -28.02 -19.28 9.80
CA GLU A 581 -29.30 -19.87 10.17
C GLU A 581 -30.45 -19.22 9.40
N LYS A 582 -31.59 -19.92 9.26
CA LYS A 582 -32.80 -19.32 8.66
C LYS A 582 -33.61 -18.58 9.72
N VAL A 583 -33.58 -17.25 9.67
CA VAL A 583 -34.40 -16.38 10.51
C VAL A 583 -35.50 -15.81 9.64
N ASN A 584 -36.76 -16.03 10.01
CA ASN A 584 -37.94 -15.66 9.20
C ASN A 584 -37.87 -16.17 7.74
N GLY A 585 -37.23 -17.32 7.52
CA GLY A 585 -37.06 -17.95 6.20
C GLY A 585 -35.83 -17.48 5.40
N VAL A 586 -35.21 -16.35 5.78
CA VAL A 586 -34.04 -15.75 5.12
C VAL A 586 -32.75 -16.29 5.77
N PRO A 587 -31.72 -16.67 4.99
CA PRO A 587 -30.39 -16.96 5.54
C PRO A 587 -29.76 -15.74 6.22
N ARG A 588 -29.42 -15.87 7.50
CA ARG A 588 -28.80 -14.82 8.31
C ARG A 588 -27.54 -15.30 8.98
N THR A 589 -26.50 -14.48 9.00
CA THR A 589 -25.36 -14.69 9.89
C THR A 589 -25.79 -14.43 11.33
N VAL A 590 -25.52 -15.40 12.21
CA VAL A 590 -25.88 -15.32 13.64
C VAL A 590 -24.64 -15.45 14.52
N LEU A 591 -24.47 -14.52 15.45
CA LEU A 591 -23.47 -14.56 16.53
C LEU A 591 -24.20 -14.92 17.83
N ASN A 592 -23.75 -15.96 18.53
CA ASN A 592 -24.35 -16.40 19.79
C ASN A 592 -25.87 -16.66 19.69
N GLY A 593 -26.33 -17.15 18.53
CA GLY A 593 -27.75 -17.43 18.25
C GLY A 593 -28.63 -16.20 17.95
N LYS A 594 -28.03 -15.03 17.72
CA LYS A 594 -28.75 -13.79 17.33
C LYS A 594 -28.24 -13.27 16.00
N PRO A 595 -29.09 -12.71 15.12
CA PRO A 595 -28.62 -12.11 13.86
C PRO A 595 -27.57 -11.03 14.12
N VAL A 596 -26.57 -10.97 13.26
CA VAL A 596 -25.53 -9.93 13.27
C VAL A 596 -25.32 -9.43 11.85
N PHE A 597 -25.36 -8.11 11.67
CA PHE A 597 -24.91 -7.46 10.45
C PHE A 597 -23.43 -7.09 10.60
N MET A 598 -22.59 -7.58 9.70
CA MET A 598 -21.14 -7.36 9.74
C MET A 598 -20.76 -6.17 8.86
N MET A 599 -20.53 -5.02 9.48
CA MET A 599 -20.02 -3.84 8.80
C MET A 599 -18.51 -3.75 8.99
N ALA A 600 -17.78 -3.92 7.89
CA ALA A 600 -16.32 -3.91 7.85
C ALA A 600 -15.77 -2.81 6.94
N THR A 601 -14.46 -2.62 7.00
CA THR A 601 -13.65 -2.07 5.92
C THR A 601 -12.65 -3.11 5.42
N LEU A 602 -12.12 -2.93 4.21
CA LEU A 602 -10.85 -3.56 3.87
C LEU A 602 -9.73 -2.95 4.72
N ASP A 603 -8.82 -3.79 5.17
CA ASP A 603 -7.57 -3.43 5.82
C ASP A 603 -6.42 -4.20 5.13
N GLN A 604 -5.75 -3.52 4.19
CA GLN A 604 -4.60 -4.05 3.43
C GLN A 604 -3.36 -4.27 4.33
N GLY A 605 -3.29 -3.61 5.49
CA GLY A 605 -2.14 -3.70 6.40
C GLY A 605 -0.83 -3.10 5.90
N PHE A 606 -0.86 -2.16 4.96
CA PHE A 606 0.33 -1.43 4.47
C PHE A 606 0.59 -0.13 5.24
N TRP A 607 1.86 0.23 5.34
CA TRP A 607 2.39 1.41 6.03
C TRP A 607 3.44 2.11 5.16
N PRO A 608 3.42 3.46 5.02
CA PRO A 608 4.31 4.17 4.10
C PRO A 608 5.80 4.08 4.48
N ASP A 609 6.07 3.74 5.74
CA ASP A 609 7.39 3.67 6.36
C ASP A 609 7.84 2.24 6.69
N GLY A 610 6.92 1.29 6.86
CA GLY A 610 7.20 -0.11 7.25
C GLY A 610 6.61 -1.20 6.34
N LEU A 611 5.90 -0.83 5.28
CA LEU A 611 5.18 -1.73 4.36
C LEU A 611 4.27 -2.71 5.12
N TYR A 612 4.54 -4.02 5.14
CA TYR A 612 3.74 -4.97 5.96
C TYR A 612 3.86 -4.76 7.48
N THR A 613 4.91 -4.10 7.95
CA THR A 613 5.23 -4.01 9.38
C THR A 613 4.82 -2.66 9.93
N ALA A 614 3.70 -2.64 10.67
CA ALA A 614 3.28 -1.45 11.40
C ALA A 614 4.42 -0.93 12.29
N PRO A 615 4.79 0.36 12.30
CA PRO A 615 6.00 0.83 12.98
C PRO A 615 6.11 0.45 14.46
N THR A 616 4.99 0.37 15.16
CA THR A 616 4.90 -0.08 16.55
C THR A 616 3.60 -0.83 16.80
N ASP A 617 3.52 -1.60 17.90
CA ASP A 617 2.27 -2.18 18.37
C ASP A 617 1.17 -1.14 18.67
N GLU A 618 1.54 0.11 19.04
CA GLU A 618 0.55 1.19 19.19
C GLU A 618 -0.05 1.59 17.83
N ALA A 619 0.76 1.65 16.78
CA ALA A 619 0.32 1.92 15.41
C ALA A 619 -0.62 0.80 14.92
N LEU A 620 -0.20 -0.47 15.08
CA LEU A 620 -1.03 -1.65 14.79
C LEU A 620 -2.38 -1.60 15.51
N ALA A 621 -2.37 -1.24 16.80
CA ALA A 621 -3.57 -1.08 17.60
C ALA A 621 -4.40 0.17 17.22
N ARG A 622 -3.81 1.19 16.60
CA ARG A 622 -4.50 2.45 16.27
C ARG A 622 -5.50 2.24 15.14
N ASP A 623 -5.13 1.54 14.08
CA ASP A 623 -6.04 1.31 12.95
C ASP A 623 -7.29 0.54 13.43
N LEU A 624 -7.12 -0.53 14.22
CA LEU A 624 -8.24 -1.24 14.87
C LEU A 624 -9.07 -0.36 15.82
N LYS A 625 -8.46 0.57 16.56
CA LYS A 625 -9.19 1.56 17.37
C LYS A 625 -9.98 2.55 16.50
N VAL A 626 -9.51 2.87 15.28
CA VAL A 626 -10.24 3.75 14.35
C VAL A 626 -11.50 3.07 13.82
N HIS A 627 -11.47 1.78 13.51
CA HIS A 627 -12.68 1.03 13.15
C HIS A 627 -13.80 1.21 14.21
N LYS A 628 -13.48 1.00 15.50
CA LYS A 628 -14.42 1.25 16.62
C LYS A 628 -14.77 2.74 16.80
N GLN A 629 -13.85 3.65 16.49
CA GLN A 629 -14.08 5.11 16.53
C GLN A 629 -15.11 5.54 15.47
N LEU A 630 -15.07 4.95 14.28
CA LEU A 630 -16.00 5.18 13.16
C LEU A 630 -17.27 4.32 13.22
N GLY A 631 -17.40 3.45 14.23
CA GLY A 631 -18.62 2.67 14.48
C GLY A 631 -18.69 1.29 13.83
N PHE A 632 -17.64 0.85 13.12
CA PHE A 632 -17.55 -0.50 12.56
C PHE A 632 -17.52 -1.57 13.67
N ASN A 633 -18.11 -2.72 13.38
CA ASN A 633 -18.08 -3.92 14.24
C ASN A 633 -17.25 -5.07 13.66
N ALA A 634 -16.77 -4.94 12.43
CA ALA A 634 -15.98 -5.94 11.72
C ALA A 634 -14.78 -5.31 10.98
N VAL A 635 -13.86 -6.16 10.51
CA VAL A 635 -12.73 -5.84 9.64
C VAL A 635 -12.51 -7.01 8.67
N ARG A 636 -12.29 -6.73 7.38
CA ARG A 636 -11.79 -7.73 6.43
C ARG A 636 -10.29 -7.49 6.25
N LYS A 637 -9.48 -8.40 6.78
CA LYS A 637 -8.02 -8.35 6.62
C LYS A 637 -7.70 -8.90 5.23
N HIS A 638 -7.47 -7.98 4.31
CA HIS A 638 -7.51 -8.24 2.87
C HIS A 638 -6.21 -8.89 2.38
N ILE A 639 -6.32 -10.12 1.86
CA ILE A 639 -5.26 -10.96 1.25
C ILE A 639 -3.85 -10.82 1.86
N LYS A 640 -3.79 -10.72 3.19
CA LYS A 640 -2.60 -10.61 4.04
C LYS A 640 -2.91 -11.32 5.36
N VAL A 641 -1.94 -11.90 6.05
CA VAL A 641 -2.10 -12.32 7.46
C VAL A 641 -1.24 -11.44 8.35
N GLU A 642 -1.78 -10.93 9.46
CA GLU A 642 -1.05 -10.06 10.40
C GLU A 642 -0.36 -10.87 11.53
N PRO A 643 0.56 -10.26 12.31
CA PRO A 643 1.09 -10.91 13.52
C PRO A 643 0.00 -11.24 14.54
N ASP A 644 0.22 -12.25 15.40
CA ASP A 644 -0.67 -12.61 16.54
C ASP A 644 -1.09 -11.39 17.41
N ARG A 645 -0.27 -10.31 17.44
CA ARG A 645 -0.55 -9.03 18.09
C ARG A 645 -1.79 -8.31 17.52
N TRP A 646 -2.02 -8.34 16.21
CA TRP A 646 -3.17 -7.70 15.57
C TRP A 646 -4.47 -8.41 15.95
N PHE A 647 -4.49 -9.75 15.89
CA PHE A 647 -5.63 -10.56 16.33
C PHE A 647 -5.93 -10.35 17.83
N TYR A 648 -4.90 -10.26 18.67
CA TYR A 648 -5.07 -9.89 20.08
C TYR A 648 -5.78 -8.53 20.26
N TRP A 649 -5.43 -7.53 19.45
CA TRP A 649 -6.13 -6.24 19.50
C TRP A 649 -7.58 -6.35 18.99
N ALA A 650 -7.86 -7.12 17.93
CA ALA A 650 -9.23 -7.36 17.44
C ALA A 650 -10.09 -8.11 18.48
N ASP A 651 -9.54 -9.14 19.11
CA ASP A 651 -10.15 -9.89 20.21
C ASP A 651 -10.49 -8.98 21.40
N ARG A 652 -9.59 -8.07 21.76
CA ARG A 652 -9.72 -7.15 22.90
C ARG A 652 -10.64 -5.96 22.65
N LEU A 653 -10.76 -5.52 21.40
CA LEU A 653 -11.57 -4.36 20.99
C LEU A 653 -13.00 -4.74 20.57
N GLY A 654 -13.27 -6.03 20.35
CA GLY A 654 -14.56 -6.51 19.86
C GLY A 654 -14.76 -6.15 18.39
N LEU A 655 -13.92 -6.71 17.53
CA LEU A 655 -14.06 -6.65 16.08
C LEU A 655 -14.22 -8.07 15.53
N LEU A 656 -15.19 -8.27 14.64
CA LEU A 656 -15.36 -9.50 13.88
C LEU A 656 -14.38 -9.48 12.71
N VAL A 657 -13.50 -10.48 12.62
CA VAL A 657 -12.48 -10.56 11.57
C VAL A 657 -12.93 -11.55 10.49
N TRP A 658 -12.95 -11.07 9.25
CA TRP A 658 -12.88 -11.90 8.06
C TRP A 658 -11.40 -11.96 7.69
N GLN A 659 -10.83 -13.17 7.71
CA GLN A 659 -9.42 -13.39 7.41
C GLN A 659 -9.30 -14.02 6.03
N ASP A 660 -8.74 -13.27 5.11
CA ASP A 660 -8.48 -13.73 3.75
C ASP A 660 -7.17 -14.53 3.69
N MET A 661 -7.14 -15.56 2.87
CA MET A 661 -5.88 -16.16 2.42
C MET A 661 -5.19 -15.20 1.43
N PRO A 662 -3.88 -14.91 1.55
CA PRO A 662 -3.15 -14.13 0.56
C PRO A 662 -3.25 -14.73 -0.85
N ALA A 663 -3.61 -13.90 -1.83
CA ALA A 663 -3.78 -14.35 -3.21
C ALA A 663 -2.45 -14.67 -3.89
N MET A 664 -2.47 -15.56 -4.88
CA MET A 664 -1.37 -15.73 -5.86
C MET A 664 -1.53 -14.70 -7.00
N THR A 665 -0.56 -14.63 -7.90
CA THR A 665 -0.52 -13.65 -9.01
C THR A 665 -1.80 -13.68 -9.86
N ALA A 666 -2.43 -12.52 -10.03
CA ALA A 666 -3.64 -12.34 -10.84
C ALA A 666 -3.38 -12.69 -12.33
N GLY A 667 -4.37 -13.24 -13.03
CA GLY A 667 -4.23 -13.68 -14.42
C GLY A 667 -3.37 -14.93 -14.65
N VAL A 668 -2.59 -15.38 -13.66
CA VAL A 668 -1.73 -16.58 -13.76
C VAL A 668 -2.48 -17.82 -13.27
N THR A 669 -2.55 -18.87 -14.10
CA THR A 669 -3.04 -20.18 -13.66
C THR A 669 -1.97 -20.87 -12.80
N PRO A 670 -2.25 -21.21 -11.53
CA PRO A 670 -1.23 -21.78 -10.65
C PRO A 670 -0.88 -23.24 -11.02
N SER A 671 0.41 -23.56 -10.92
CA SER A 671 0.96 -24.92 -11.07
C SER A 671 0.52 -25.84 -9.94
N ALA A 672 0.72 -27.16 -10.09
CA ALA A 672 0.41 -28.12 -9.02
C ALA A 672 1.17 -27.81 -7.71
N ASP A 673 2.44 -27.42 -7.81
CA ASP A 673 3.26 -27.07 -6.65
C ASP A 673 2.79 -25.77 -5.98
N ALA A 674 2.41 -24.75 -6.76
CA ALA A 674 1.84 -23.51 -6.24
C ALA A 674 0.48 -23.72 -5.55
N ARG A 675 -0.34 -24.65 -6.03
CA ARG A 675 -1.61 -25.03 -5.36
C ARG A 675 -1.37 -25.78 -4.05
N ALA A 676 -0.47 -26.76 -4.08
CA ALA A 676 -0.10 -27.54 -2.89
C ALA A 676 0.52 -26.65 -1.80
N GLU A 677 1.26 -25.62 -2.24
CA GLU A 677 1.76 -24.55 -1.40
C GLU A 677 0.65 -23.69 -0.80
N TYR A 678 -0.21 -23.11 -1.65
CA TYR A 678 -1.35 -22.31 -1.22
C TYR A 678 -2.21 -23.01 -0.15
N GLU A 679 -2.51 -24.29 -0.35
CA GLU A 679 -3.25 -25.09 0.64
C GLU A 679 -2.46 -25.36 1.93
N ARG A 680 -1.12 -25.44 1.87
CA ARG A 680 -0.27 -25.55 3.07
C ARG A 680 -0.27 -24.26 3.88
N GLU A 681 -0.05 -23.11 3.24
CA GLU A 681 -0.08 -21.81 3.91
C GLU A 681 -1.49 -21.49 4.44
N MET A 682 -2.56 -21.82 3.70
CA MET A 682 -3.94 -21.68 4.17
C MET A 682 -4.22 -22.56 5.39
N LYS A 683 -3.74 -23.82 5.40
CA LYS A 683 -3.85 -24.71 6.57
C LYS A 683 -3.12 -24.13 7.78
N GLN A 684 -1.93 -23.57 7.55
CA GLN A 684 -1.12 -22.96 8.58
C GLN A 684 -1.81 -21.73 9.18
N MET A 685 -2.25 -20.77 8.36
CA MET A 685 -3.06 -19.61 8.77
C MET A 685 -4.26 -20.02 9.65
N ILE A 686 -5.01 -21.04 9.22
CA ILE A 686 -6.16 -21.55 9.98
C ILE A 686 -5.73 -22.15 11.32
N ASP A 687 -4.73 -23.06 11.34
CA ASP A 687 -4.22 -23.65 12.60
C ASP A 687 -3.64 -22.60 13.57
N GLU A 688 -3.05 -21.53 13.04
CA GLU A 688 -2.43 -20.46 13.83
C GLU A 688 -3.45 -19.54 14.50
N HIS A 689 -4.58 -19.24 13.85
CA HIS A 689 -5.59 -18.30 14.35
C HIS A 689 -6.95 -18.94 14.73
N ILE A 690 -7.08 -20.27 14.68
CA ILE A 690 -8.26 -21.04 15.16
C ILE A 690 -8.65 -20.75 16.62
N SER A 691 -7.72 -20.24 17.43
CA SER A 691 -7.96 -19.87 18.83
C SER A 691 -8.39 -18.40 19.02
N SER A 692 -8.36 -17.57 17.97
CA SER A 692 -8.76 -16.15 18.03
C SER A 692 -10.31 -16.03 17.99
N PRO A 693 -10.98 -15.52 19.05
CA PRO A 693 -12.43 -15.34 19.04
C PRO A 693 -12.93 -14.33 17.99
N SER A 694 -12.14 -13.32 17.66
CA SER A 694 -12.45 -12.30 16.64
C SER A 694 -12.62 -12.90 15.25
N VAL A 695 -11.80 -13.88 14.85
CA VAL A 695 -11.91 -14.54 13.55
C VAL A 695 -13.21 -15.34 13.49
N VAL A 696 -14.12 -14.90 12.62
CA VAL A 696 -15.45 -15.50 12.41
C VAL A 696 -15.65 -16.05 11.00
N MET A 697 -14.80 -15.65 10.05
CA MET A 697 -14.88 -16.05 8.65
C MET A 697 -13.48 -16.26 8.06
N TRP A 698 -13.32 -17.33 7.28
CA TRP A 698 -12.18 -17.56 6.40
C TRP A 698 -12.59 -17.24 4.96
N VAL A 699 -11.83 -16.40 4.25
CA VAL A 699 -12.06 -16.12 2.83
C VAL A 699 -10.99 -16.84 2.02
N THR A 700 -11.39 -17.79 1.16
CA THR A 700 -10.43 -18.69 0.50
C THR A 700 -9.91 -18.20 -0.85
N PHE A 701 -10.55 -17.22 -1.50
CA PHE A 701 -10.07 -16.55 -2.73
C PHE A 701 -10.68 -15.13 -2.84
N ASN A 702 -10.06 -14.26 -3.64
CA ASN A 702 -10.57 -12.92 -4.02
C ASN A 702 -10.50 -12.73 -5.54
N GLU A 703 -11.55 -12.19 -6.16
CA GLU A 703 -11.57 -11.68 -7.57
C GLU A 703 -10.98 -12.61 -8.65
N GLY A 704 -10.98 -13.92 -8.37
CA GLY A 704 -10.39 -14.94 -9.22
C GLY A 704 -8.86 -14.95 -9.31
N TRP A 705 -8.16 -14.16 -8.50
CA TRP A 705 -6.69 -14.05 -8.53
C TRP A 705 -6.03 -15.35 -8.08
N GLY A 706 -5.40 -16.05 -9.03
CA GLY A 706 -4.79 -17.35 -8.80
C GLY A 706 -5.76 -18.45 -8.36
N GLN A 707 -7.07 -18.30 -8.58
CA GLN A 707 -8.07 -19.25 -8.05
C GLN A 707 -8.00 -20.64 -8.70
N PHE A 708 -8.32 -21.68 -7.93
CA PHE A 708 -8.41 -23.06 -8.41
C PHE A 708 -9.33 -23.89 -7.51
N ASP A 709 -9.97 -24.92 -8.10
CA ASP A 709 -10.81 -25.92 -7.42
C ASP A 709 -11.76 -25.36 -6.35
N MET A 710 -12.34 -24.16 -6.56
CA MET A 710 -12.85 -23.27 -5.51
C MET A 710 -13.77 -23.98 -4.50
N ALA A 711 -14.71 -24.81 -4.98
CA ALA A 711 -15.57 -25.60 -4.10
C ALA A 711 -14.81 -26.57 -3.17
N ARG A 712 -13.83 -27.31 -3.71
CA ARG A 712 -12.99 -28.25 -2.94
C ARG A 712 -12.18 -27.50 -1.89
N VAL A 713 -11.60 -26.36 -2.23
CA VAL A 713 -10.74 -25.56 -1.33
C VAL A 713 -11.57 -24.98 -0.18
N ALA A 714 -12.76 -24.45 -0.47
CA ALA A 714 -13.69 -23.95 0.54
C ALA A 714 -14.22 -25.06 1.47
N ASP A 715 -14.63 -26.21 0.91
CA ASP A 715 -15.04 -27.38 1.69
C ASP A 715 -13.87 -27.89 2.56
N GLN A 716 -12.64 -27.84 2.05
CA GLN A 716 -11.44 -28.24 2.77
C GLN A 716 -11.11 -27.29 3.93
N ALA A 717 -11.26 -25.98 3.75
CA ALA A 717 -11.14 -24.99 4.83
C ALA A 717 -12.20 -25.22 5.92
N LYS A 718 -13.46 -25.46 5.52
CA LYS A 718 -14.56 -25.79 6.44
C LYS A 718 -14.33 -27.09 7.22
N ALA A 719 -13.69 -28.09 6.59
CA ALA A 719 -13.33 -29.34 7.25
C ALA A 719 -12.17 -29.17 8.26
N TRP A 720 -11.25 -28.23 8.02
CA TRP A 720 -10.17 -27.90 8.95
C TRP A 720 -10.65 -27.08 10.15
N ASP A 721 -11.57 -26.14 9.93
CA ASP A 721 -12.24 -25.40 11.00
C ASP A 721 -13.76 -25.30 10.77
N PRO A 722 -14.57 -26.23 11.32
CA PRO A 722 -16.02 -26.19 11.20
C PRO A 722 -16.67 -25.11 12.09
N THR A 723 -15.90 -24.34 12.86
CA THR A 723 -16.41 -23.37 13.86
C THR A 723 -16.42 -21.91 13.40
N ARG A 724 -16.01 -21.66 12.15
CA ARG A 724 -16.16 -20.38 11.43
C ARG A 724 -17.00 -20.54 10.18
N LEU A 725 -17.39 -19.39 9.63
CA LEU A 725 -17.95 -19.28 8.28
C LEU A 725 -16.83 -19.40 7.24
N VAL A 726 -17.17 -19.85 6.04
CA VAL A 726 -16.28 -19.84 4.87
C VAL A 726 -16.93 -19.03 3.76
N ASN A 727 -16.19 -18.05 3.26
CA ASN A 727 -16.47 -17.36 2.01
C ASN A 727 -15.54 -17.95 0.94
N SER A 728 -16.13 -18.70 0.00
CA SER A 728 -15.36 -19.48 -0.99
C SER A 728 -14.53 -18.56 -1.90
N MET A 729 -15.13 -17.46 -2.32
CA MET A 729 -14.54 -16.47 -3.21
C MET A 729 -15.28 -15.14 -3.02
N SER A 730 -14.55 -14.08 -2.67
CA SER A 730 -15.10 -12.72 -2.61
C SER A 730 -15.11 -12.09 -4.01
N GLY A 731 -16.21 -11.42 -4.36
CA GLY A 731 -16.41 -10.78 -5.67
C GLY A 731 -16.89 -11.73 -6.77
N LEU A 732 -18.05 -12.39 -6.59
CA LEU A 732 -18.63 -13.35 -7.55
C LEU A 732 -18.73 -12.86 -9.00
N ASN A 733 -18.98 -11.56 -9.19
CA ASN A 733 -19.02 -10.90 -10.49
C ASN A 733 -17.67 -10.88 -11.24
N LEU A 734 -16.56 -11.16 -10.55
CA LEU A 734 -15.19 -11.15 -11.05
C LEU A 734 -14.58 -12.57 -11.11
N GLY A 735 -15.37 -13.63 -10.86
CA GLY A 735 -14.88 -15.00 -10.87
C GLY A 735 -15.95 -16.06 -10.65
N ALA A 736 -15.70 -17.05 -9.78
CA ALA A 736 -16.65 -18.11 -9.46
C ALA A 736 -16.39 -18.74 -8.09
N ASP A 737 -17.44 -18.90 -7.28
CA ASP A 737 -17.37 -19.46 -5.91
C ASP A 737 -17.48 -20.99 -5.83
N GLY A 738 -17.85 -21.66 -6.92
CA GLY A 738 -18.14 -23.10 -6.92
C GLY A 738 -19.43 -23.53 -6.17
N GLY A 739 -20.26 -22.59 -5.71
CA GLY A 739 -21.58 -22.87 -5.11
C GLY A 739 -21.59 -23.41 -3.66
N THR A 740 -20.46 -23.37 -2.95
CA THR A 740 -20.31 -23.88 -1.57
C THR A 740 -19.92 -22.78 -0.56
N GLY A 741 -19.59 -23.17 0.67
CA GLY A 741 -19.34 -22.26 1.79
C GLY A 741 -20.63 -21.75 2.44
N ASP A 742 -20.49 -20.79 3.35
CA ASP A 742 -21.61 -20.20 4.10
C ASP A 742 -22.08 -18.87 3.49
N ILE A 743 -21.24 -18.22 2.68
CA ILE A 743 -21.40 -16.86 2.16
C ILE A 743 -21.56 -16.86 0.63
N MET A 744 -22.34 -15.91 0.12
CA MET A 744 -22.28 -15.43 -1.27
C MET A 744 -21.95 -13.95 -1.26
N ASP A 745 -21.00 -13.55 -2.08
CA ASP A 745 -20.30 -12.28 -1.98
C ASP A 745 -20.22 -11.61 -3.35
N GLU A 746 -20.66 -10.36 -3.44
CA GLU A 746 -20.61 -9.54 -4.67
C GLU A 746 -19.83 -8.25 -4.38
N HIS A 747 -19.03 -7.78 -5.36
CA HIS A 747 -18.35 -6.49 -5.30
C HIS A 747 -19.11 -5.44 -6.12
N GLY A 748 -19.25 -4.22 -5.61
CA GLY A 748 -19.94 -3.14 -6.33
C GLY A 748 -19.32 -1.78 -6.07
N TYR A 749 -18.82 -1.12 -7.12
CA TYR A 749 -18.19 0.19 -7.04
C TYR A 749 -18.93 1.22 -7.89
N PRO A 750 -19.19 2.45 -7.39
CA PRO A 750 -19.07 2.85 -5.98
C PRO A 750 -20.21 2.32 -5.09
N SER A 751 -21.34 1.96 -5.70
CA SER A 751 -22.56 1.50 -5.00
C SER A 751 -22.46 0.02 -4.63
N PRO A 752 -22.82 -0.36 -3.38
CA PRO A 752 -22.76 -1.75 -2.94
C PRO A 752 -23.70 -2.63 -3.74
N ALA A 753 -23.33 -3.91 -3.85
CA ALA A 753 -24.08 -4.92 -4.58
C ALA A 753 -24.37 -6.14 -3.69
N LEU A 754 -25.35 -6.95 -4.09
CA LEU A 754 -25.55 -8.30 -3.56
C LEU A 754 -25.62 -9.28 -4.73
N PRO A 755 -25.22 -10.54 -4.53
CA PRO A 755 -25.27 -11.56 -5.57
C PRO A 755 -26.66 -11.64 -6.22
N PRO A 756 -26.79 -11.44 -7.55
CA PRO A 756 -28.08 -11.21 -8.20
C PRO A 756 -28.98 -12.45 -8.27
N ARG A 757 -28.47 -13.64 -7.87
CA ARG A 757 -29.20 -14.92 -7.86
C ARG A 757 -28.98 -15.66 -6.54
N PRO A 758 -29.63 -15.26 -5.44
CA PRO A 758 -29.51 -15.93 -4.14
C PRO A 758 -29.92 -17.40 -4.18
N ASP A 759 -29.14 -18.28 -3.55
CA ASP A 759 -29.43 -19.72 -3.51
C ASP A 759 -30.40 -20.15 -2.39
N GLY A 760 -30.80 -19.21 -1.54
CA GLY A 760 -31.71 -19.45 -0.41
C GLY A 760 -31.14 -20.30 0.73
N ARG A 761 -29.82 -20.54 0.75
CA ARG A 761 -29.07 -21.29 1.79
C ARG A 761 -27.98 -20.44 2.43
N ARG A 762 -27.18 -19.75 1.61
CA ARG A 762 -26.00 -18.97 2.02
C ARG A 762 -26.38 -17.52 2.36
N ALA A 763 -25.60 -16.89 3.22
CA ALA A 763 -25.79 -15.49 3.60
C ALA A 763 -25.20 -14.56 2.52
N LEU A 764 -25.97 -13.56 2.10
CA LEU A 764 -25.54 -12.59 1.08
C LEU A 764 -24.74 -11.44 1.71
N VAL A 765 -23.61 -11.04 1.11
CA VAL A 765 -22.82 -9.86 1.51
C VAL A 765 -22.40 -9.02 0.30
N SER A 766 -22.15 -7.73 0.54
CA SER A 766 -21.37 -6.88 -0.37
C SER A 766 -19.91 -6.98 0.08
N GLY A 767 -19.11 -7.82 -0.57
CA GLY A 767 -17.74 -8.12 -0.14
C GLY A 767 -16.76 -6.97 -0.28
N GLU A 768 -17.09 -6.02 -1.17
CA GLU A 768 -16.46 -4.72 -1.36
C GLU A 768 -17.45 -3.69 -1.93
N TYR A 769 -17.31 -2.44 -1.52
CA TYR A 769 -17.94 -1.26 -2.14
C TYR A 769 -17.25 0.04 -1.71
N GLY A 770 -17.67 1.18 -2.27
CA GLY A 770 -17.16 2.50 -1.90
C GLY A 770 -16.18 3.05 -2.93
N GLY A 771 -14.89 3.08 -2.61
CA GLY A 771 -13.89 3.59 -3.55
C GLY A 771 -13.89 5.12 -3.70
N LEU A 772 -14.49 5.86 -2.75
CA LEU A 772 -14.58 7.32 -2.77
C LEU A 772 -13.19 7.94 -2.50
N GLY A 773 -12.48 8.30 -3.56
CA GLY A 773 -11.14 8.86 -3.52
C GLY A 773 -11.16 10.32 -3.10
N LEU A 774 -10.45 10.65 -2.03
CA LEU A 774 -10.27 12.03 -1.57
C LEU A 774 -8.79 12.30 -1.31
N ALA A 775 -8.15 12.98 -2.25
CA ALA A 775 -6.76 13.40 -2.11
C ALA A 775 -6.61 14.46 -1.01
N VAL A 776 -5.61 14.32 -0.14
CA VAL A 776 -5.30 15.31 0.90
C VAL A 776 -3.86 15.81 0.69
N PRO A 777 -3.66 17.09 0.33
CA PRO A 777 -2.32 17.66 0.14
C PRO A 777 -1.41 17.44 1.35
N GLY A 778 -0.16 17.04 1.10
CA GLY A 778 0.82 16.69 2.14
C GLY A 778 0.73 15.26 2.69
N HIS A 779 -0.33 14.51 2.37
CA HIS A 779 -0.63 13.21 2.97
C HIS A 779 -0.92 12.07 1.97
N ALA A 780 -1.02 12.38 0.67
CA ALA A 780 -1.20 11.42 -0.42
C ALA A 780 0.16 10.96 -0.99
N TRP A 781 0.18 9.79 -1.63
CA TRP A 781 1.36 9.26 -2.34
C TRP A 781 1.63 10.03 -3.65
N SER A 782 2.77 9.77 -4.29
CA SER A 782 3.22 10.55 -5.45
C SER A 782 2.42 10.26 -6.73
N VAL A 783 2.00 9.00 -6.89
CA VAL A 783 0.98 8.55 -7.85
C VAL A 783 -0.32 8.34 -7.08
N GLN A 784 -1.45 8.63 -7.70
CA GLN A 784 -2.78 8.53 -7.07
C GLN A 784 -3.73 7.80 -8.03
N GLN A 785 -4.65 7.04 -7.45
CA GLN A 785 -5.70 6.30 -8.13
C GLN A 785 -6.96 6.30 -7.25
N SER A 786 -8.11 6.35 -7.92
CA SER A 786 -9.43 6.49 -7.33
C SER A 786 -10.42 5.65 -8.14
N TYR A 787 -11.56 5.30 -7.55
CA TYR A 787 -12.69 4.73 -8.29
C TYR A 787 -13.75 5.81 -8.59
N VAL A 788 -13.92 6.77 -7.68
CA VAL A 788 -14.76 7.96 -7.84
C VAL A 788 -14.16 9.09 -7.02
N ASP A 789 -13.77 10.17 -7.68
CA ASP A 789 -13.32 11.38 -6.99
C ASP A 789 -14.48 12.18 -6.42
N VAL A 790 -14.23 12.82 -5.27
CA VAL A 790 -15.25 13.49 -4.46
C VAL A 790 -14.78 14.87 -3.99
N ASP A 791 -15.74 15.80 -3.86
CA ASP A 791 -15.45 17.11 -3.26
C ASP A 791 -15.18 16.93 -1.75
N PRO A 792 -14.07 17.46 -1.20
CA PRO A 792 -13.83 17.50 0.25
C PRO A 792 -15.01 18.03 1.08
N ALA A 793 -15.84 18.91 0.51
CA ALA A 793 -17.03 19.46 1.15
C ALA A 793 -18.22 18.49 1.21
N THR A 794 -18.36 17.56 0.26
CA THR A 794 -19.47 16.60 0.19
C THR A 794 -19.11 15.19 0.66
N TYR A 795 -17.82 14.85 0.76
CA TYR A 795 -17.31 13.50 1.06
C TYR A 795 -18.08 12.72 2.15
N THR A 796 -18.44 13.36 3.27
CA THR A 796 -19.20 12.70 4.34
C THR A 796 -20.64 12.38 3.90
N ASP A 797 -21.27 13.26 3.12
CA ASP A 797 -22.62 13.08 2.62
C ASP A 797 -22.65 11.98 1.55
N ASP A 798 -21.64 11.93 0.68
CA ASP A 798 -21.47 10.87 -0.33
C ASP A 798 -21.24 9.50 0.32
N TYR A 799 -20.40 9.43 1.35
CA TYR A 799 -20.24 8.23 2.17
C TYR A 799 -21.56 7.78 2.82
N LEU A 800 -22.33 8.72 3.38
CA LEU A 800 -23.62 8.42 4.01
C LEU A 800 -24.68 7.98 2.99
N ALA A 801 -24.64 8.46 1.75
CA ALA A 801 -25.48 7.99 0.66
C ALA A 801 -25.19 6.52 0.32
N ARG A 802 -23.91 6.15 0.16
CA ARG A 802 -23.50 4.73 -0.02
C ARG A 802 -23.92 3.87 1.19
N LEU A 803 -23.86 4.40 2.41
CA LEU A 803 -24.30 3.68 3.60
C LEU A 803 -25.83 3.46 3.65
N ALA A 804 -26.63 4.38 3.12
CA ALA A 804 -28.07 4.21 2.96
C ALA A 804 -28.40 3.12 1.92
N GLU A 805 -27.59 2.99 0.85
CA GLU A 805 -27.70 1.89 -0.11
C GLU A 805 -27.40 0.53 0.55
N VAL A 806 -26.37 0.44 1.42
CA VAL A 806 -26.13 -0.76 2.25
C VAL A 806 -27.35 -1.12 3.11
N HIS A 807 -28.01 -0.13 3.70
CA HIS A 807 -29.23 -0.38 4.49
C HIS A 807 -30.37 -0.95 3.61
N ALA A 808 -30.55 -0.43 2.40
CA ALA A 808 -31.51 -0.95 1.45
C ALA A 808 -31.19 -2.40 0.99
N LEU A 809 -29.91 -2.78 0.95
CA LEU A 809 -29.49 -4.16 0.70
C LEU A 809 -29.71 -5.07 1.91
N ALA A 810 -29.52 -4.59 3.14
CA ALA A 810 -29.88 -5.34 4.34
C ALA A 810 -31.37 -5.73 4.36
N CYS A 811 -32.25 -4.81 3.94
CA CYS A 811 -33.68 -5.07 3.73
C CYS A 811 -33.99 -6.13 2.65
N LYS A 812 -33.07 -6.38 1.72
CA LYS A 812 -33.16 -7.43 0.68
C LYS A 812 -32.48 -8.74 1.10
N GLY A 813 -32.05 -8.86 2.36
CA GLY A 813 -31.40 -10.05 2.92
C GLY A 813 -29.89 -9.96 3.09
N GLY A 814 -29.27 -8.79 2.83
CA GLY A 814 -27.84 -8.56 3.07
C GLY A 814 -27.44 -8.72 4.55
N ASN A 815 -26.31 -9.39 4.78
CA ASN A 815 -25.77 -9.75 6.10
C ASN A 815 -24.49 -9.02 6.49
N GLY A 816 -23.86 -8.33 5.54
CA GLY A 816 -22.68 -7.53 5.78
C GLY A 816 -22.29 -6.72 4.55
N ALA A 817 -21.44 -5.74 4.77
CA ALA A 817 -20.84 -4.92 3.74
C ALA A 817 -19.42 -4.53 4.15
N VAL A 818 -18.50 -4.47 3.19
CA VAL A 818 -17.11 -4.09 3.41
C VAL A 818 -16.79 -2.83 2.61
N TYR A 819 -16.51 -1.72 3.29
CA TYR A 819 -16.12 -0.48 2.63
C TYR A 819 -14.63 -0.48 2.29
N THR A 820 -14.27 -0.21 1.05
CA THR A 820 -12.90 -0.01 0.58
C THR A 820 -12.54 1.47 0.73
N GLN A 821 -11.71 1.89 1.69
CA GLN A 821 -10.99 1.09 2.73
C GLN A 821 -10.69 1.90 4.01
N ILE A 822 -10.04 1.29 5.03
CA ILE A 822 -9.76 1.99 6.31
C ILE A 822 -8.77 3.16 6.19
N SER A 823 -7.74 3.02 5.37
CA SER A 823 -6.70 4.00 5.12
C SER A 823 -6.27 3.96 3.66
N ASP A 824 -5.83 5.09 3.13
CA ASP A 824 -5.16 5.14 1.82
C ASP A 824 -3.96 4.20 1.82
N VAL A 825 -3.63 3.64 0.66
CA VAL A 825 -2.47 2.75 0.49
C VAL A 825 -1.82 3.04 -0.85
N GLU A 826 -0.62 3.63 -0.79
CA GLU A 826 0.13 4.06 -1.97
C GLU A 826 -0.76 4.84 -2.94
N GLY A 827 -1.04 4.32 -4.13
CA GLY A 827 -1.92 4.96 -5.11
C GLY A 827 -3.36 5.17 -4.62
N GLU A 828 -3.91 4.24 -3.84
CA GLU A 828 -5.35 4.22 -3.54
C GLU A 828 -5.75 5.29 -2.51
N LEU A 829 -6.58 6.27 -2.93
CA LEU A 829 -7.07 7.40 -2.12
C LEU A 829 -8.44 7.22 -1.46
N ASN A 830 -8.99 6.02 -1.58
CA ASN A 830 -10.32 5.60 -1.12
C ASN A 830 -10.40 5.32 0.41
N GLY A 831 -9.35 5.62 1.17
CA GLY A 831 -9.27 5.41 2.60
C GLY A 831 -10.02 6.44 3.45
N LEU A 832 -10.60 6.00 4.57
CA LEU A 832 -11.16 6.89 5.60
C LEU A 832 -10.09 7.64 6.41
N LEU A 833 -8.85 7.14 6.39
CA LEU A 833 -7.61 7.75 6.90
C LEU A 833 -6.66 8.04 5.74
N THR A 834 -5.80 9.05 5.87
CA THR A 834 -4.61 9.18 5.01
C THR A 834 -3.59 8.08 5.26
N TYR A 835 -2.71 7.80 4.29
CA TYR A 835 -1.76 6.68 4.35
C TYR A 835 -0.79 6.80 5.54
N ASP A 836 -0.45 8.03 5.93
CA ASP A 836 0.35 8.36 7.12
C ASP A 836 -0.43 8.35 8.46
N ARG A 837 -1.72 8.02 8.42
CA ARG A 837 -2.67 7.98 9.56
C ARG A 837 -2.82 9.32 10.30
N ARG A 838 -2.49 10.46 9.67
CA ARG A 838 -2.59 11.80 10.30
C ARG A 838 -3.97 12.43 10.18
N VAL A 839 -4.66 12.25 9.07
CA VAL A 839 -5.98 12.87 8.81
C VAL A 839 -7.06 11.78 8.75
N LEU A 840 -8.12 11.96 9.54
CA LEU A 840 -9.39 11.26 9.34
C LEU A 840 -10.22 12.12 8.38
N LYS A 841 -10.59 11.57 7.22
CA LYS A 841 -11.25 12.31 6.15
C LYS A 841 -12.72 12.67 6.43
N PRO A 842 -13.58 11.79 6.99
CA PRO A 842 -14.99 12.09 7.18
C PRO A 842 -15.29 12.73 8.55
N ASP A 843 -16.49 13.30 8.71
CA ASP A 843 -17.03 13.60 10.05
C ASP A 843 -17.28 12.30 10.82
N VAL A 844 -16.36 12.03 11.75
CA VAL A 844 -16.34 10.85 12.62
C VAL A 844 -17.64 10.67 13.39
N GLN A 845 -18.29 11.74 13.85
CA GLN A 845 -19.51 11.62 14.66
C GLN A 845 -20.70 11.25 13.79
N ARG A 846 -20.83 11.88 12.62
CA ARG A 846 -21.88 11.57 11.64
C ARG A 846 -21.77 10.14 11.12
N VAL A 847 -20.56 9.73 10.70
CA VAL A 847 -20.28 8.35 10.25
C VAL A 847 -20.57 7.34 11.37
N LYS A 848 -20.06 7.56 12.59
CA LYS A 848 -20.29 6.65 13.71
C LYS A 848 -21.77 6.49 14.05
N ALA A 849 -22.52 7.60 14.12
CA ALA A 849 -23.94 7.55 14.44
C ALA A 849 -24.74 6.77 13.38
N ALA A 850 -24.45 6.99 12.10
CA ALA A 850 -25.09 6.28 11.00
C ALA A 850 -24.69 4.79 10.96
N GLN A 851 -23.42 4.46 11.19
CA GLN A 851 -22.94 3.08 11.25
C GLN A 851 -23.56 2.29 12.40
N GLN A 852 -23.60 2.87 13.60
CA GLN A 852 -24.25 2.25 14.75
C GLN A 852 -25.77 2.11 14.56
N ALA A 853 -26.40 3.01 13.79
CA ALA A 853 -27.81 2.86 13.41
C ALA A 853 -28.00 1.69 12.44
N LEU A 854 -27.25 1.65 11.33
CA LEU A 854 -27.28 0.54 10.36
C LEU A 854 -27.07 -0.81 11.06
N ILE A 855 -26.00 -0.97 11.84
CA ILE A 855 -25.66 -2.24 12.49
C ILE A 855 -26.79 -2.70 13.41
N ARG A 856 -27.35 -1.80 14.25
CA ARG A 856 -28.45 -2.11 15.15
C ARG A 856 -29.73 -2.49 14.40
N ASP A 857 -30.07 -1.73 13.35
CA ASP A 857 -31.34 -1.89 12.63
C ASP A 857 -31.29 -3.10 11.70
N ALA A 858 -30.16 -3.37 11.06
CA ALA A 858 -29.91 -4.54 10.24
C ALA A 858 -29.65 -5.83 11.04
N SER A 859 -29.20 -5.77 12.30
CA SER A 859 -29.01 -6.97 13.16
C SER A 859 -30.31 -7.49 13.80
N GLN A 860 -31.48 -6.94 13.43
CA GLN A 860 -32.77 -7.46 13.88
C GLN A 860 -33.18 -8.72 13.09
N ALA A 861 -34.10 -9.52 13.66
CA ALA A 861 -34.65 -10.71 12.99
C ALA A 861 -35.43 -10.38 11.71
N THR A 862 -36.03 -9.18 11.67
CA THR A 862 -36.48 -8.49 10.46
C THR A 862 -35.84 -7.11 10.53
N PRO A 863 -35.01 -6.69 9.55
CA PRO A 863 -34.36 -5.38 9.58
C PRO A 863 -35.37 -4.24 9.72
N ALA A 864 -35.03 -3.24 10.55
CA ALA A 864 -35.88 -2.07 10.77
C ALA A 864 -35.71 -1.02 9.65
N GLY A 865 -36.67 -0.11 9.52
CA GLY A 865 -36.60 1.00 8.54
C GLY A 865 -36.76 0.59 7.07
N CYS A 866 -37.03 -0.68 6.78
CA CYS A 866 -37.30 -1.15 5.43
C CYS A 866 -38.62 -0.59 4.86
N PRO A 867 -38.68 -0.28 3.56
CA PRO A 867 -39.93 0.06 2.90
C PRO A 867 -40.98 -1.05 3.08
N THR A 868 -42.22 -0.69 3.35
CA THR A 868 -43.35 -1.63 3.28
C THR A 868 -43.53 -2.06 1.82
N THR A 869 -43.31 -3.35 1.56
CA THR A 869 -43.51 -4.03 0.27
C THR A 869 -44.98 -4.03 -0.17
#